data_AF-A0A8D9L1R5-F1
#
_entry.id   AF-A0A8D9L1R5-F1
#
_cell.length_a   1.000
_cell.length_b   1.000
_cell.length_c   1.000
_cell.angle_alpha   90.00
_cell.angle_beta   90.00
_cell.angle_gamma   90.00
#
_symmetry.space_group_name_H-M   'P 1'
#
loop_
_entity.id
_entity.type
_entity.pdbx_description
1 polymer ?
#
loop_
_entity_poly.entity_id
_entity_poly.type
_entity_poly.pdbx_seq_one_letter_code
_entity_poly.pdbx_strand_id
1 'polypeptide(L)'
;MFLTGCVSSLSAQQSFWKEDFSAGKLPDGWMIVDSTKSAKCEWIVTDQPYPGSFQFEQQAPPIASTSRGYHMQFRPGVVTGEEITKWNQREEYPNGYFQTSAIDCAGKNDVVLKFQHLFRWNNWFTGKRAGLWVGVSNDGVNWKEYNVMDKIPAATQLHAPVNEEINISEVAANQKTVYLRFFWRDIFSWYWMVDDIELTEPFAHDLALEKVTSHQETGNTFTKEDVLKVKLKNVGSQPVDEDFTVTASLNNGQKLTATVTASGHPIAKQEEYEVAFPATDLTQMGSYKIEFAIQYPKDERSSNNILKANLFAARMNLGKLTKFNKISNTEYEFVSGYAKVKLMFYRDDIFRIWLAPDGEYTNPAANSIVVDYGVKNPRVSMADNGSYYKFTTSQCVVRVYKNPIRFAMYDKNNRAVIYEEAEPLAFGLKTTQTMRRSGDEDFYGCGMQQGNFSYAGKEADIEVTGWDEDQSSNPAPFYMSTKGYGVFRNTFAPGHYAFNGTEMLDKNYDDGFKLMGFTSQLTHNENRFDAFYFYGPSLKDLLNDYTDITGKPFMPAMWMLTMGDADCYNKGEQRTGWPQSTPDVISQVADKYVEYDMPRGWILPNDGYGCGYVKLDSVVTELGKRGFHTGLWTENGVDKIAYEVGKCGTRLCKLDVAWVGEGYEFALNGCKSAFEGIESNTNERGFVWAVCGWAGTQRYSTVWSGDQVSNWDYIRYHIPTITGAGLSAMNAATSDVDGIFGGSPKTYTRDLQWKVFTPIFMTMSGWADADRQPWVYGHPYTDINRKFLKLKMRLNPYAYTYCHEAHMTGVPMARAMVLEFPDDVVTRDTTTQYQFMSGEWMMVAPVYTRKNVRDSIYFPAGEWYDYWTGKKYEGGKWLDKYEAKLDICPVFIRQGAIIPMYPDMNYVGEKPADVLTLDLYPYGNTSFNLYEDDGLTRDYKKGEFARTLISVSSPKGEKGTITVDIAKAKGDYKGRYQERTYLLDVRSESSPSNVTVAEKPLSAISPEAFNAGQEGWYFDASDRMGRVKVRTNRLSTNQDQKIVIGF
;
A
#
# COMPACT_ATOMS: atom_id res chain seq x y z
N MET A 1 28.96 56.29 8.42
CA MET A 1 30.41 56.32 8.71
C MET A 1 30.91 54.90 8.43
N PHE A 2 31.56 54.69 7.29
CA PHE A 2 32.04 53.38 6.86
C PHE A 2 33.32 53.05 7.63
N LEU A 3 33.34 51.93 8.35
CA LEU A 3 34.57 51.26 8.78
C LEU A 3 34.70 50.00 7.94
N THR A 4 35.56 50.10 6.94
CA THR A 4 36.15 49.00 6.19
C THR A 4 36.93 48.10 7.16
N GLY A 5 36.43 46.88 7.39
CA GLY A 5 37.14 45.82 8.09
C GLY A 5 37.63 44.78 7.09
N CYS A 6 38.93 44.50 7.13
CA CYS A 6 39.67 43.57 6.28
C CYS A 6 38.94 42.23 6.04
N VAL A 7 38.79 41.87 4.77
CA VAL A 7 38.64 40.47 4.37
C VAL A 7 39.99 39.82 4.65
N SER A 8 40.09 39.07 5.74
CA SER A 8 41.20 38.14 5.95
C SER A 8 41.21 37.16 4.79
N SER A 9 42.31 37.09 4.07
CA SER A 9 42.57 36.01 3.11
C SER A 9 42.38 34.68 3.84
N LEU A 10 41.34 33.93 3.47
CA LEU A 10 41.24 32.52 3.85
C LEU A 10 42.53 31.83 3.35
N SER A 11 43.28 31.23 4.28
CA SER A 11 44.34 30.29 3.98
C SER A 11 43.71 29.21 3.09
N ALA A 12 44.08 29.17 1.80
CA ALA A 12 43.66 28.09 0.92
C ALA A 12 44.64 26.96 1.15
N GLN A 13 44.15 25.78 1.53
CA GLN A 13 44.99 24.60 1.69
C GLN A 13 45.76 24.35 0.40
N GLN A 14 47.08 24.19 0.48
CA GLN A 14 47.91 24.12 -0.73
C GLN A 14 47.76 22.75 -1.40
N SER A 15 46.99 22.73 -2.48
CA SER A 15 46.94 21.63 -3.43
C SER A 15 48.23 21.52 -4.20
N PHE A 16 48.78 20.31 -4.27
CA PHE A 16 49.97 20.02 -5.08
C PHE A 16 49.68 19.03 -6.22
N TRP A 17 48.51 18.39 -6.21
CA TRP A 17 48.03 17.56 -7.31
C TRP A 17 46.51 17.53 -7.31
N LYS A 18 45.87 17.59 -8.48
CA LYS A 18 44.41 17.50 -8.61
C LYS A 18 43.96 16.95 -9.95
N GLU A 19 42.75 16.39 -9.98
CA GLU A 19 42.00 15.96 -11.15
C GLU A 19 40.51 16.23 -10.91
N ASP A 20 39.88 16.94 -11.85
CA ASP A 20 38.46 17.34 -11.79
C ASP A 20 37.64 16.77 -12.96
N PHE A 21 38.25 15.92 -13.80
CA PHE A 21 37.66 15.33 -15.00
C PHE A 21 37.17 16.33 -16.05
N SER A 22 37.59 17.60 -15.98
CA SER A 22 37.16 18.68 -16.91
C SER A 22 37.50 18.41 -18.38
N ALA A 23 38.38 17.45 -18.67
CA ALA A 23 38.68 16.99 -20.02
C ALA A 23 37.57 16.12 -20.65
N GLY A 24 36.56 15.69 -19.87
CA GLY A 24 35.43 14.89 -20.32
C GLY A 24 35.78 13.47 -20.77
N LYS A 25 36.97 12.98 -20.39
CA LYS A 25 37.49 11.65 -20.69
C LYS A 25 38.37 11.16 -19.55
N LEU A 26 38.61 9.84 -19.49
CA LEU A 26 39.53 9.25 -18.52
C LEU A 26 40.93 9.89 -18.67
N PRO A 27 41.56 10.36 -17.58
CA PRO A 27 42.89 10.99 -17.67
C PRO A 27 43.96 10.04 -18.21
N ASP A 28 44.96 10.62 -18.89
CA ASP A 28 46.01 9.83 -19.53
C ASP A 28 46.81 9.00 -18.51
N GLY A 29 46.97 7.71 -18.79
CA GLY A 29 47.68 6.76 -17.93
C GLY A 29 46.85 6.20 -16.76
N TRP A 30 45.60 6.64 -16.59
CA TRP A 30 44.67 6.00 -15.66
C TRP A 30 44.10 4.73 -16.28
N MET A 31 43.65 3.80 -15.43
CA MET A 31 43.10 2.52 -15.87
C MET A 31 41.79 2.20 -15.17
N ILE A 32 40.90 1.52 -15.89
CA ILE A 32 39.67 0.92 -15.36
C ILE A 32 39.83 -0.59 -15.43
N VAL A 33 39.46 -1.28 -14.36
CA VAL A 33 39.53 -2.74 -14.27
C VAL A 33 38.17 -3.29 -13.90
N ASP A 34 37.71 -4.27 -14.70
CA ASP A 34 36.56 -5.12 -14.42
C ASP A 34 37.05 -6.56 -14.21
N SER A 35 37.00 -7.05 -12.98
CA SER A 35 37.46 -8.39 -12.64
C SER A 35 36.61 -9.51 -13.23
N THR A 36 35.38 -9.22 -13.67
CA THR A 36 34.51 -10.21 -14.32
C THR A 36 34.82 -10.41 -15.79
N LYS A 37 35.61 -9.51 -16.39
CA LYS A 37 35.89 -9.47 -17.84
C LYS A 37 34.62 -9.46 -18.70
N SER A 38 33.49 -9.02 -18.13
CA SER A 38 32.17 -9.09 -18.77
C SER A 38 31.72 -7.74 -19.33
N ALA A 39 32.47 -6.66 -19.04
CA ALA A 39 32.10 -5.27 -19.32
C ALA A 39 30.77 -4.86 -18.65
N LYS A 40 30.35 -5.57 -17.59
CA LYS A 40 29.11 -5.28 -16.85
C LYS A 40 29.32 -4.34 -15.65
N CYS A 41 30.56 -4.10 -15.24
CA CYS A 41 30.92 -3.10 -14.23
C CYS A 41 31.78 -2.03 -14.90
N GLU A 42 31.17 -0.89 -15.23
CA GLU A 42 31.82 0.16 -16.00
C GLU A 42 32.03 1.41 -15.14
N TRP A 43 33.24 1.98 -15.21
CA TRP A 43 33.52 3.33 -14.73
C TRP A 43 33.62 4.24 -15.95
N ILE A 44 32.91 5.36 -15.95
CA ILE A 44 32.91 6.30 -17.08
C ILE A 44 33.08 7.73 -16.60
N VAL A 45 33.73 8.55 -17.42
CA VAL A 45 33.69 10.01 -17.24
C VAL A 45 32.47 10.56 -17.98
N THR A 46 31.60 11.28 -17.29
CA THR A 46 30.35 11.81 -17.88
C THR A 46 29.93 13.12 -17.23
N ASP A 47 29.31 14.01 -18.01
CA ASP A 47 28.63 15.23 -17.56
C ASP A 47 27.11 15.10 -17.53
N GLN A 48 26.61 13.90 -17.85
CA GLN A 48 25.18 13.65 -17.90
C GLN A 48 24.70 13.22 -16.51
N PRO A 49 23.59 13.78 -15.99
CA PRO A 49 22.83 13.09 -14.95
C PRO A 49 22.41 11.74 -15.56
N TYR A 50 22.79 10.65 -14.88
CA TYR A 50 22.65 9.26 -15.30
C TYR A 50 21.56 8.96 -16.36
N PRO A 51 21.87 8.26 -17.47
CA PRO A 51 20.87 7.77 -18.41
C PRO A 51 20.29 6.41 -17.97
N GLY A 52 19.14 6.38 -17.29
CA GLY A 52 18.34 5.16 -17.09
C GLY A 52 17.35 5.14 -15.92
N SER A 53 16.07 4.89 -16.25
CA SER A 53 14.93 4.40 -15.44
C SER A 53 14.53 5.11 -14.13
N PHE A 54 13.93 6.29 -14.26
CA PHE A 54 12.63 6.74 -13.69
C PHE A 54 12.51 8.25 -13.96
N GLN A 55 11.29 8.75 -14.08
CA GLN A 55 10.92 10.11 -14.50
C GLN A 55 11.80 11.27 -13.97
N PHE A 56 11.77 12.37 -14.73
CA PHE A 56 12.51 13.65 -14.67
C PHE A 56 12.76 14.30 -13.28
N GLU A 57 12.19 13.78 -12.19
CA GLU A 57 12.29 14.35 -10.83
C GLU A 57 13.31 13.64 -9.92
N GLN A 58 13.95 12.56 -10.38
CA GLN A 58 15.01 11.86 -9.64
C GLN A 58 16.38 11.96 -10.32
N GLN A 59 16.66 13.10 -10.96
CA GLN A 59 18.02 13.42 -11.40
C GLN A 59 18.96 13.30 -10.19
N ALA A 60 20.10 12.64 -10.38
CA ALA A 60 21.18 12.73 -9.41
C ALA A 60 21.40 14.22 -9.10
N PRO A 61 21.37 14.66 -7.83
CA PRO A 61 21.71 16.04 -7.53
C PRO A 61 23.09 16.29 -8.15
N PRO A 62 23.29 17.44 -8.82
CA PRO A 62 24.58 17.74 -9.41
C PRO A 62 25.64 17.60 -8.33
N ILE A 63 26.66 16.77 -8.58
CA ILE A 63 27.90 16.87 -7.83
C ILE A 63 28.39 18.32 -8.04
N ALA A 64 28.73 19.02 -6.95
CA ALA A 64 29.07 20.43 -6.97
C ALA A 64 30.47 20.60 -7.56
N SER A 65 30.58 20.26 -8.84
CA SER A 65 31.81 20.09 -9.58
C SER A 65 32.38 21.43 -10.00
N THR A 66 33.70 21.57 -9.91
CA THR A 66 34.41 22.70 -10.54
C THR A 66 34.61 22.53 -12.05
N SER A 67 34.19 21.40 -12.64
CA SER A 67 34.62 20.90 -13.96
C SER A 67 33.65 21.09 -15.14
N ARG A 68 32.61 21.92 -15.00
CA ARG A 68 31.44 21.98 -15.93
C ARG A 68 30.56 20.72 -15.89
N GLY A 69 30.64 19.92 -14.81
CA GLY A 69 29.72 18.82 -14.51
C GLY A 69 30.25 17.42 -14.80
N TYR A 70 31.46 17.30 -15.36
CA TYR A 70 32.10 16.01 -15.61
C TYR A 70 32.58 15.38 -14.31
N HIS A 71 32.30 14.09 -14.13
CA HIS A 71 32.74 13.33 -12.96
C HIS A 71 33.00 11.87 -13.36
N MET A 72 33.69 11.14 -12.50
CA MET A 72 33.84 9.69 -12.62
C MET A 72 32.62 9.00 -12.02
N GLN A 73 31.88 8.23 -12.81
CA GLN A 73 30.66 7.55 -12.38
C GLN A 73 30.80 6.04 -12.55
N PHE A 74 30.50 5.31 -11.48
CA PHE A 74 30.26 3.87 -11.56
C PHE A 74 28.88 3.62 -12.18
N ARG A 75 28.87 2.99 -13.34
CA ARG A 75 27.67 2.52 -14.02
C ARG A 75 27.57 1.01 -13.84
N PRO A 76 26.59 0.51 -13.08
CA PRO A 76 26.21 -0.88 -13.24
C PRO A 76 25.66 -1.08 -14.66
N GLY A 77 26.22 -2.03 -15.43
CA GLY A 77 25.51 -2.58 -16.58
C GLY A 77 24.16 -3.12 -16.11
N VAL A 78 23.13 -3.12 -16.95
CA VAL A 78 21.80 -3.67 -16.60
C VAL A 78 21.96 -5.16 -16.29
N VAL A 79 22.13 -5.51 -15.01
CA VAL A 79 22.24 -6.89 -14.54
C VAL A 79 20.84 -7.34 -14.13
N THR A 80 20.35 -8.44 -14.71
CA THR A 80 19.06 -9.04 -14.33
C THR A 80 19.14 -9.61 -12.91
N GLY A 81 18.02 -9.65 -12.18
CA GLY A 81 17.95 -10.26 -10.84
C GLY A 81 18.44 -11.73 -10.79
N GLU A 82 18.43 -12.42 -11.93
CA GLU A 82 18.94 -13.78 -12.10
C GLU A 82 20.46 -13.90 -11.88
N GLU A 83 21.25 -12.97 -12.41
CA GLU A 83 22.71 -12.99 -12.23
C GLU A 83 23.12 -12.60 -10.81
N ILE A 84 22.37 -11.70 -10.17
CA ILE A 84 22.55 -11.31 -8.76
C ILE A 84 22.38 -12.51 -7.84
N THR A 85 21.33 -13.30 -8.09
CA THR A 85 21.06 -14.54 -7.34
C THR A 85 22.23 -15.51 -7.46
N LYS A 86 22.82 -15.65 -8.65
CA LYS A 86 23.97 -16.52 -8.89
C LYS A 86 25.25 -16.06 -8.19
N TRP A 87 25.49 -14.76 -8.08
CA TRP A 87 26.63 -14.22 -7.33
C TRP A 87 26.49 -14.47 -5.83
N ASN A 88 25.30 -14.22 -5.27
CA ASN A 88 25.02 -14.48 -3.86
C ASN A 88 25.17 -15.95 -3.49
N GLN A 89 24.74 -16.87 -4.36
CA GLN A 89 24.94 -18.31 -4.16
C GLN A 89 26.42 -18.72 -4.12
N ARG A 90 27.29 -17.99 -4.82
CA ARG A 90 28.73 -18.29 -4.91
C ARG A 90 29.59 -17.50 -3.93
N GLU A 91 29.03 -16.48 -3.29
CA GLU A 91 29.78 -15.45 -2.55
C GLU A 91 30.88 -14.77 -3.41
N GLU A 92 30.65 -14.68 -4.72
CA GLU A 92 31.58 -14.09 -5.70
C GLU A 92 30.98 -12.81 -6.27
N TYR A 93 31.48 -11.64 -5.83
CA TYR A 93 31.02 -10.33 -6.29
C TYR A 93 31.98 -9.74 -7.34
N PRO A 94 31.46 -9.04 -8.37
CA PRO A 94 32.30 -8.34 -9.34
C PRO A 94 33.14 -7.24 -8.66
N ASN A 95 34.45 -7.16 -8.96
CA ASN A 95 35.30 -6.04 -8.55
C ASN A 95 35.51 -5.10 -9.75
N GLY A 96 34.98 -3.89 -9.66
CA GLY A 96 35.19 -2.80 -10.61
C GLY A 96 35.90 -1.62 -9.96
N TYR A 97 37.01 -1.15 -10.52
CA TYR A 97 37.73 0.02 -10.00
C TYR A 97 38.33 0.88 -11.09
N PHE A 98 38.51 2.17 -10.79
CA PHE A 98 39.43 3.03 -11.53
C PHE A 98 40.67 3.33 -10.67
N GLN A 99 41.80 3.51 -11.34
CA GLN A 99 43.09 3.75 -10.72
C GLN A 99 43.84 4.87 -11.42
N THR A 100 44.50 5.72 -10.63
CA THR A 100 45.31 6.83 -11.12
C THR A 100 46.61 6.35 -11.76
N SER A 101 47.22 7.20 -12.58
CA SER A 101 48.66 7.12 -12.86
C SER A 101 49.49 7.46 -11.60
N ALA A 102 50.81 7.31 -11.69
CA ALA A 102 51.72 7.62 -10.59
C ALA A 102 51.70 9.12 -10.25
N ILE A 103 51.47 9.43 -8.98
CA ILE A 103 51.47 10.78 -8.43
C ILE A 103 52.76 10.99 -7.62
N ASP A 104 53.43 12.12 -7.82
CA ASP A 104 54.67 12.48 -7.10
C ASP A 104 54.33 13.23 -5.80
N CYS A 105 54.63 12.61 -4.66
CA CYS A 105 54.48 13.18 -3.33
C CYS A 105 55.84 13.43 -2.64
N ALA A 106 56.95 13.48 -3.41
CA ALA A 106 58.28 13.70 -2.85
C ALA A 106 58.38 15.07 -2.16
N GLY A 107 58.99 15.10 -0.98
CA GLY A 107 59.12 16.33 -0.17
C GLY A 107 57.84 16.75 0.56
N LYS A 108 56.76 15.97 0.46
CA LYS A 108 55.52 16.18 1.22
C LYS A 108 55.55 15.31 2.45
N ASN A 109 55.72 15.95 3.62
CA ASN A 109 55.74 15.26 4.90
C ASN A 109 54.35 14.74 5.30
N ASP A 110 53.32 15.40 4.78
CA ASP A 110 51.94 15.06 4.99
C ASP A 110 51.16 15.15 3.69
N VAL A 111 50.33 14.14 3.46
CA VAL A 111 49.52 14.02 2.25
C VAL A 111 48.10 13.68 2.66
N VAL A 112 47.19 14.57 2.31
CA VAL A 112 45.75 14.42 2.53
C VAL A 112 45.08 14.29 1.18
N LEU A 113 44.38 13.18 0.99
CA LEU A 113 43.50 12.95 -0.14
C LEU A 113 42.15 13.61 0.14
N LYS A 114 41.69 14.41 -0.82
CA LYS A 114 40.34 14.97 -0.85
C LYS A 114 39.63 14.56 -2.13
N PHE A 115 38.34 14.37 -2.04
CA PHE A 115 37.47 14.21 -3.20
C PHE A 115 36.03 14.48 -2.79
N GLN A 116 35.20 14.85 -3.75
CA GLN A 116 33.77 14.84 -3.56
C GLN A 116 33.21 13.51 -4.03
N HIS A 117 32.24 12.97 -3.31
CA HIS A 117 31.50 11.83 -3.79
C HIS A 117 30.00 11.92 -3.50
N LEU A 118 29.22 11.23 -4.33
CA LEU A 118 27.80 11.05 -4.14
C LEU A 118 27.47 9.59 -4.36
N PHE A 119 26.75 9.00 -3.42
CA PHE A 119 26.32 7.61 -3.47
C PHE A 119 24.80 7.52 -3.48
N ARG A 120 24.24 6.71 -4.39
CA ARG A 120 22.80 6.46 -4.39
C ARG A 120 22.46 5.00 -4.53
N TRP A 121 21.62 4.60 -3.57
CA TRP A 121 20.85 3.37 -3.49
C TRP A 121 21.68 2.10 -3.46
N ASN A 122 21.41 1.30 -2.44
CA ASN A 122 22.04 0.02 -2.23
C ASN A 122 20.97 -1.07 -2.30
N ASN A 123 21.16 -2.13 -3.09
CA ASN A 123 20.13 -3.16 -3.27
C ASN A 123 19.95 -4.04 -2.01
N TRP A 124 18.77 -4.67 -1.82
CA TRP A 124 18.49 -5.61 -0.72
C TRP A 124 19.29 -6.93 -0.78
N PHE A 125 19.95 -7.21 -1.90
CA PHE A 125 20.73 -8.43 -2.13
C PHE A 125 22.23 -8.30 -1.78
N THR A 126 22.63 -7.35 -0.94
CA THR A 126 24.04 -7.03 -0.64
C THR A 126 24.77 -8.01 0.27
N GLY A 127 26.08 -8.16 0.05
CA GLY A 127 26.96 -8.92 0.94
C GLY A 127 27.27 -8.20 2.26
N LYS A 128 27.76 -8.93 3.26
CA LYS A 128 27.96 -8.45 4.64
C LYS A 128 29.12 -7.45 4.84
N ARG A 129 30.01 -7.26 3.85
CA ARG A 129 31.16 -6.31 3.91
C ARG A 129 31.03 -5.17 2.90
N ALA A 130 29.78 -4.85 2.63
CA ALA A 130 29.30 -3.82 1.76
C ALA A 130 29.91 -2.42 2.07
N GLY A 131 30.76 -1.85 1.21
CA GLY A 131 31.26 -0.47 1.42
C GLY A 131 32.09 0.16 0.31
N LEU A 132 32.21 1.49 0.32
CA LEU A 132 33.02 2.31 -0.60
C LEU A 132 34.44 2.49 -0.05
N TRP A 133 35.46 2.31 -0.88
CA TRP A 133 36.86 2.28 -0.44
C TRP A 133 37.78 3.04 -1.38
N VAL A 134 38.85 3.59 -0.78
CA VAL A 134 40.03 4.08 -1.49
C VAL A 134 41.23 3.21 -1.15
N GLY A 135 41.92 2.68 -2.15
CA GLY A 135 43.22 2.05 -2.02
C GLY A 135 44.34 3.05 -2.30
N VAL A 136 45.40 3.04 -1.51
CA VAL A 136 46.63 3.82 -1.74
C VAL A 136 47.82 2.86 -1.77
N SER A 137 48.70 3.05 -2.75
CA SER A 137 49.90 2.23 -2.93
C SER A 137 51.09 3.08 -3.40
N ASN A 138 52.30 2.75 -2.96
CA ASN A 138 53.53 3.39 -3.45
C ASN A 138 54.33 2.53 -4.45
N ASP A 139 53.87 1.31 -4.72
CA ASP A 139 54.51 0.37 -5.66
C ASP A 139 53.53 -0.18 -6.72
N GLY A 140 52.24 0.13 -6.59
CA GLY A 140 51.16 -0.34 -7.47
C GLY A 140 50.72 -1.79 -7.21
N VAL A 141 51.34 -2.48 -6.24
CA VAL A 141 51.12 -3.90 -5.94
C VAL A 141 50.54 -4.09 -4.55
N ASN A 142 51.10 -3.43 -3.54
CA ASN A 142 50.67 -3.49 -2.15
C ASN A 142 49.75 -2.31 -1.86
N TRP A 143 48.50 -2.59 -1.48
CA TRP A 143 47.47 -1.58 -1.31
C TRP A 143 47.06 -1.47 0.16
N LYS A 144 47.15 -0.27 0.71
CA LYS A 144 46.47 0.08 1.96
C LYS A 144 45.09 0.64 1.64
N GLU A 145 44.07 0.07 2.26
CA GLU A 145 42.69 0.49 2.05
C GLU A 145 42.25 1.45 3.14
N TYR A 146 41.56 2.51 2.72
CA TYR A 146 40.92 3.49 3.55
C TYR A 146 39.41 3.41 3.28
N ASN A 147 38.67 3.31 4.39
CA ASN A 147 37.23 3.28 4.36
C ASN A 147 36.70 4.68 3.99
N VAL A 148 35.83 4.75 2.99
CA VAL A 148 35.01 5.93 2.72
C VAL A 148 33.66 5.76 3.40
N MET A 149 32.99 4.64 3.13
CA MET A 149 31.73 4.29 3.79
C MET A 149 31.57 2.77 3.93
N ASP A 150 31.61 2.25 5.16
CA ASP A 150 31.55 0.82 5.47
C ASP A 150 30.16 0.41 5.97
N LYS A 151 29.78 -0.85 5.72
CA LYS A 151 28.51 -1.48 6.09
C LYS A 151 27.28 -0.68 5.67
N ILE A 152 27.27 -0.22 4.42
CA ILE A 152 26.15 0.55 3.85
C ILE A 152 24.88 -0.31 3.90
N PRO A 153 23.81 0.12 4.60
CA PRO A 153 22.53 -0.60 4.60
C PRO A 153 21.89 -0.64 3.21
N ALA A 154 21.00 -1.60 2.96
CA ALA A 154 20.13 -1.57 1.79
C ALA A 154 19.29 -0.27 1.79
N ALA A 155 18.92 0.20 0.59
CA ALA A 155 18.18 1.43 0.34
C ALA A 155 18.84 2.74 0.84
N THR A 156 20.15 2.75 1.09
CA THR A 156 20.87 3.98 1.50
C THR A 156 20.89 5.03 0.38
N GLN A 157 20.48 6.27 0.68
CA GLN A 157 20.53 7.40 -0.25
C GLN A 157 21.28 8.58 0.37
N LEU A 158 22.30 9.12 -0.32
CA LEU A 158 22.89 10.41 0.02
C LEU A 158 22.21 11.49 -0.83
N HIS A 159 21.50 12.41 -0.19
CA HIS A 159 20.79 13.50 -0.88
C HIS A 159 21.69 14.70 -1.21
N ALA A 160 22.91 14.75 -0.67
CA ALA A 160 23.88 15.81 -0.92
C ALA A 160 25.27 15.20 -1.17
N PRO A 161 26.09 15.78 -2.08
CA PRO A 161 27.49 15.40 -2.22
C PRO A 161 28.23 15.54 -0.89
N VAL A 162 29.08 14.56 -0.59
CA VAL A 162 29.93 14.54 0.60
C VAL A 162 31.34 14.87 0.16
N ASN A 163 32.00 15.78 0.88
CA ASN A 163 33.41 16.03 0.72
C ASN A 163 34.17 15.10 1.66
N GLU A 164 34.98 14.23 1.08
CA GLU A 164 35.79 13.25 1.80
C GLU A 164 37.20 13.75 1.97
N GLU A 165 37.79 13.42 3.11
CA GLU A 165 39.15 13.79 3.45
C GLU A 165 39.86 12.69 4.23
N ILE A 166 40.92 12.16 3.65
CA ILE A 166 41.62 10.99 4.16
C ILE A 166 43.10 11.33 4.29
N ASN A 167 43.66 11.22 5.49
CA ASN A 167 45.10 11.31 5.69
C ASN A 167 45.76 10.02 5.17
N ILE A 168 46.46 10.12 4.05
CA ILE A 168 47.12 9.00 3.38
C ILE A 168 48.64 9.02 3.57
N SER A 169 49.14 9.87 4.47
CA SER A 169 50.56 10.13 4.70
C SER A 169 51.35 8.87 5.04
N GLU A 170 50.75 7.90 5.72
CA GLU A 170 51.42 6.64 6.06
C GLU A 170 51.97 5.91 4.83
N VAL A 171 51.29 6.02 3.69
CA VAL A 171 51.75 5.43 2.43
C VAL A 171 52.35 6.48 1.52
N ALA A 172 51.78 7.68 1.46
CA ALA A 172 52.12 8.68 0.44
C ALA A 172 53.24 9.65 0.84
N ALA A 173 53.52 9.84 2.13
CA ALA A 173 54.48 10.83 2.58
C ALA A 173 55.88 10.56 2.02
N ASN A 174 56.48 11.60 1.45
CA ASN A 174 57.80 11.59 0.83
C ASN A 174 58.01 10.51 -0.25
N GLN A 175 56.94 9.96 -0.84
CA GLN A 175 57.03 8.97 -1.90
C GLN A 175 57.02 9.63 -3.28
N LYS A 176 57.93 9.19 -4.15
CA LYS A 176 57.99 9.65 -5.56
C LYS A 176 56.89 9.05 -6.43
N THR A 177 56.25 7.97 -5.96
CA THR A 177 55.25 7.23 -6.71
C THR A 177 54.14 6.85 -5.76
N VAL A 178 52.94 7.38 -6.00
CA VAL A 178 51.71 7.08 -5.26
C VAL A 178 50.59 6.82 -6.26
N TYR A 179 49.81 5.77 -6.03
CA TYR A 179 48.63 5.42 -6.82
C TYR A 179 47.40 5.43 -5.92
N LEU A 180 46.29 5.94 -6.45
CA LEU A 180 44.98 5.89 -5.81
C LEU A 180 44.06 4.95 -6.60
N ARG A 181 43.24 4.18 -5.89
CA ARG A 181 42.23 3.29 -6.47
C ARG A 181 40.90 3.52 -5.78
N PHE A 182 39.85 3.80 -6.54
CA PHE A 182 38.50 3.92 -6.01
C PHE A 182 37.72 2.68 -6.41
N PHE A 183 37.18 1.99 -5.41
CA PHE A 183 36.55 0.71 -5.65
C PHE A 183 35.46 0.42 -4.64
N TRP A 184 34.65 -0.56 -5.00
CA TRP A 184 33.55 -1.01 -4.20
C TRP A 184 33.65 -2.50 -3.92
N ARG A 185 33.38 -2.89 -2.67
CA ARG A 185 33.31 -4.25 -2.17
C ARG A 185 31.87 -4.71 -1.87
N ASP A 186 31.56 -5.94 -2.28
CA ASP A 186 30.39 -6.75 -1.88
C ASP A 186 28.99 -6.11 -2.11
N ILE A 187 28.87 -5.15 -3.04
CA ILE A 187 27.62 -4.44 -3.34
C ILE A 187 27.39 -4.21 -4.85
N PHE A 188 26.11 -4.09 -5.22
CA PHE A 188 25.61 -3.34 -6.38
C PHE A 188 24.75 -2.10 -5.99
N SER A 189 25.06 -0.90 -6.51
CA SER A 189 24.27 0.36 -6.36
C SER A 189 23.69 0.74 -7.69
N TRP A 190 22.78 1.72 -7.64
CA TRP A 190 22.50 2.54 -8.81
C TRP A 190 23.71 3.34 -9.30
N TYR A 191 24.40 4.11 -8.46
CA TYR A 191 25.63 4.79 -8.86
C TYR A 191 26.50 5.25 -7.67
N TRP A 192 27.80 5.35 -7.94
CA TRP A 192 28.76 6.10 -7.14
C TRP A 192 29.48 7.09 -8.04
N MET A 193 29.36 8.38 -7.73
CA MET A 193 30.06 9.47 -8.40
C MET A 193 31.25 9.91 -7.55
N VAL A 194 32.40 10.12 -8.19
CA VAL A 194 33.62 10.66 -7.60
C VAL A 194 34.10 11.83 -8.46
N ASP A 195 34.42 12.95 -7.83
CA ASP A 195 34.87 14.17 -8.50
C ASP A 195 35.83 14.98 -7.63
N ASP A 196 36.45 16.01 -8.21
CA ASP A 196 37.35 16.97 -7.56
C ASP A 196 38.43 16.27 -6.68
N ILE A 197 39.11 15.28 -7.25
CA ILE A 197 40.14 14.49 -6.54
C ILE A 197 41.40 15.34 -6.38
N GLU A 198 41.90 15.49 -5.16
CA GLU A 198 42.98 16.39 -4.83
C GLU A 198 43.92 15.81 -3.77
N LEU A 199 45.22 16.02 -3.92
CA LEU A 199 46.21 15.81 -2.86
C LEU A 199 46.69 17.17 -2.35
N THR A 200 46.57 17.34 -1.05
CA THR A 200 46.89 18.58 -0.33
C THR A 200 47.82 18.30 0.85
N GLU A 201 48.55 19.33 1.30
CA GLU A 201 49.15 19.32 2.64
C GLU A 201 48.09 19.79 3.65
N PRO A 202 48.00 19.21 4.86
CA PRO A 202 47.06 19.67 5.89
C PRO A 202 47.34 21.11 6.30
N PHE A 203 46.30 21.82 6.77
CA PHE A 203 46.46 23.12 7.42
C PHE A 203 47.43 23.05 8.61
N ALA A 204 47.97 24.18 9.05
CA ALA A 204 48.83 24.20 10.24
C ALA A 204 48.01 23.88 11.49
N HIS A 205 46.86 24.54 11.65
CA HIS A 205 45.95 24.36 12.78
C HIS A 205 44.53 24.06 12.27
N ASP A 206 44.06 22.82 12.46
CA ASP A 206 42.72 22.39 12.04
C ASP A 206 42.20 21.29 12.99
N LEU A 207 41.06 21.56 13.61
CA LEU A 207 40.32 20.64 14.47
C LEU A 207 39.00 20.26 13.80
N ALA A 208 38.72 18.96 13.70
CA ALA A 208 37.47 18.46 13.16
C ALA A 208 36.60 17.86 14.26
N LEU A 209 35.29 18.16 14.29
CA LEU A 209 34.33 17.37 15.06
C LEU A 209 33.97 16.11 14.29
N GLU A 210 34.03 14.94 14.95
CA GLU A 210 33.78 13.65 14.29
C GLU A 210 32.39 13.10 14.60
N LYS A 211 32.09 12.88 15.89
CA LYS A 211 30.83 12.25 16.31
C LYS A 211 30.49 12.50 17.77
N VAL A 212 29.22 12.38 18.11
CA VAL A 212 28.75 12.27 19.48
C VAL A 212 29.14 10.90 20.04
N THR A 213 29.70 10.85 21.24
CA THR A 213 30.15 9.59 21.89
C THR A 213 29.35 9.23 23.12
N SER A 214 28.76 10.23 23.79
CA SER A 214 27.95 10.04 25.01
C SER A 214 26.61 9.33 24.81
N HIS A 215 26.02 9.48 23.63
CA HIS A 215 24.65 9.08 23.33
C HIS A 215 24.61 8.45 21.94
N GLN A 216 23.64 7.57 21.75
CA GLN A 216 23.34 7.02 20.44
C GLN A 216 22.39 7.95 19.70
N GLU A 217 22.27 7.82 18.38
CA GLU A 217 21.23 8.53 17.66
C GLU A 217 19.84 8.15 18.20
N THR A 218 19.63 6.89 18.57
CA THR A 218 18.34 6.40 19.04
C THR A 218 18.46 5.49 20.28
N GLY A 219 17.35 5.25 20.97
CA GLY A 219 17.31 4.31 22.10
C GLY A 219 17.88 4.85 23.42
N ASN A 220 18.01 6.17 23.56
CA ASN A 220 18.59 6.77 24.76
C ASN A 220 17.60 6.77 25.94
N THR A 221 18.10 6.63 27.17
CA THR A 221 17.32 6.90 28.39
C THR A 221 17.83 8.19 29.01
N PHE A 222 17.18 9.30 28.69
CA PHE A 222 17.60 10.62 29.17
C PHE A 222 17.37 10.79 30.68
N THR A 223 18.28 11.50 31.32
CA THR A 223 18.34 11.79 32.75
C THR A 223 18.50 13.29 33.01
N LYS A 224 18.41 13.69 34.28
CA LYS A 224 18.58 15.10 34.69
C LYS A 224 20.04 15.57 34.68
N GLU A 225 20.98 14.63 34.62
CA GLU A 225 22.40 14.85 34.80
C GLU A 225 23.20 14.27 33.61
N ASP A 226 22.60 14.28 32.41
CA ASP A 226 23.26 13.74 31.23
C ASP A 226 24.46 14.59 30.84
N VAL A 227 25.56 13.92 30.53
CA VAL A 227 26.81 14.55 30.08
C VAL A 227 26.93 14.30 28.58
N LEU A 228 26.64 15.33 27.78
CA LEU A 228 26.94 15.28 26.36
C LEU A 228 28.46 15.22 26.16
N LYS A 229 28.88 14.38 25.22
CA LYS A 229 30.28 14.25 24.81
C LYS A 229 30.38 14.15 23.30
N VAL A 230 31.33 14.90 22.74
CA VAL A 230 31.66 14.90 21.33
C VAL A 230 33.15 14.62 21.17
N LYS A 231 33.49 13.82 20.15
CA LYS A 231 34.86 13.58 19.77
C LYS A 231 35.29 14.62 18.74
N LEU A 232 36.45 15.21 18.96
CA LEU A 232 37.16 16.01 17.97
C LEU A 232 38.52 15.38 17.66
N LYS A 233 39.12 15.78 16.54
CA LYS A 233 40.43 15.30 16.12
C LYS A 233 41.28 16.45 15.59
N ASN A 234 42.56 16.49 15.96
CA ASN A 234 43.51 17.40 15.35
C ASN A 234 43.92 16.87 13.96
N VAL A 235 43.36 17.44 12.91
CA VAL A 235 43.65 17.09 11.51
C VAL A 235 44.72 17.99 10.89
N GLY A 236 45.18 19.02 11.61
CA GLY A 236 46.29 19.89 11.23
C GLY A 236 47.68 19.23 11.32
N SER A 237 48.68 19.91 10.76
CA SER A 237 50.08 19.50 10.81
C SER A 237 50.79 19.85 12.12
N GLN A 238 50.28 20.84 12.87
CA GLN A 238 50.85 21.27 14.15
C GLN A 238 50.02 20.77 15.34
N PRO A 239 50.65 20.54 16.51
CA PRO A 239 49.90 20.33 17.75
C PRO A 239 49.06 21.55 18.10
N VAL A 240 47.93 21.33 18.79
CA VAL A 240 47.14 22.42 19.39
C VAL A 240 47.52 22.51 20.86
N ASP A 241 48.12 23.62 21.26
CA ASP A 241 48.68 23.87 22.60
C ASP A 241 48.06 25.10 23.29
N GLU A 242 46.93 25.58 22.79
CA GLU A 242 46.18 26.71 23.35
C GLU A 242 44.76 26.32 23.72
N ASP A 243 44.27 26.83 24.84
CA ASP A 243 42.91 26.56 25.28
C ASP A 243 41.88 27.12 24.30
N PHE A 244 40.85 26.34 24.02
CA PHE A 244 39.72 26.73 23.18
C PHE A 244 38.41 26.24 23.77
N THR A 245 37.28 26.63 23.18
CA THR A 245 35.96 26.17 23.65
C THR A 245 35.22 25.40 22.58
N VAL A 246 34.38 24.46 23.01
CA VAL A 246 33.39 23.80 22.16
C VAL A 246 32.02 24.10 22.75
N THR A 247 31.05 24.43 21.90
CA THR A 247 29.68 24.71 22.30
C THR A 247 28.74 23.62 21.80
N ALA A 248 27.66 23.35 22.54
CA ALA A 248 26.56 22.50 22.10
C ALA A 248 25.25 23.29 22.22
N SER A 249 24.55 23.51 21.10
CA SER A 249 23.28 24.22 21.04
C SER A 249 22.15 23.24 20.78
N LEU A 250 21.18 23.15 21.69
CA LEU A 250 20.06 22.21 21.62
C LEU A 250 18.80 22.94 21.14
N ASN A 251 17.91 22.23 20.46
CA ASN A 251 16.63 22.75 19.94
C ASN A 251 15.62 23.20 21.01
N ASN A 252 15.86 22.93 22.29
CA ASN A 252 15.12 23.54 23.41
C ASN A 252 15.67 24.91 23.84
N GLY A 253 16.71 25.41 23.18
CA GLY A 253 17.37 26.67 23.50
C GLY A 253 18.49 26.56 24.54
N GLN A 254 18.77 25.38 25.10
CA GLN A 254 19.94 25.19 25.96
C GLN A 254 21.22 25.34 25.14
N LYS A 255 22.20 26.05 25.70
CA LYS A 255 23.55 26.18 25.15
C LYS A 255 24.56 25.77 26.21
N LEU A 256 25.30 24.70 25.93
CA LEU A 256 26.38 24.22 26.79
C LEU A 256 27.72 24.69 26.23
N THR A 257 28.71 24.86 27.09
CA THR A 257 30.07 25.22 26.70
C THR A 257 31.05 24.40 27.51
N ALA A 258 32.02 23.79 26.83
CA ALA A 258 33.13 23.07 27.42
C ALA A 258 34.43 23.75 27.01
N THR A 259 35.34 23.94 27.97
CA THR A 259 36.69 24.44 27.72
C THR A 259 37.63 23.25 27.56
N VAL A 260 38.40 23.25 26.47
CA VAL A 260 39.46 22.26 26.21
C VAL A 260 40.78 22.89 26.62
N THR A 261 41.41 22.35 27.68
CA THR A 261 42.65 22.89 28.25
C THR A 261 43.89 22.32 27.54
N ALA A 262 44.05 22.63 26.25
CA ALA A 262 45.16 22.13 25.45
C ALA A 262 46.53 22.73 25.85
N SER A 263 46.54 23.88 26.57
CA SER A 263 47.77 24.46 27.13
C SER A 263 48.45 23.59 28.19
N GLY A 264 47.67 22.77 28.90
CA GLY A 264 48.21 21.80 29.86
C GLY A 264 48.49 20.42 29.27
N HIS A 265 47.85 20.08 28.15
CA HIS A 265 48.00 18.82 27.45
C HIS A 265 47.79 19.04 25.94
N PRO A 266 48.86 19.38 25.20
CA PRO A 266 48.75 19.67 23.78
C PRO A 266 48.15 18.49 23.02
N ILE A 267 47.16 18.77 22.16
CA ILE A 267 46.53 17.76 21.31
C ILE A 267 47.45 17.53 20.12
N ALA A 268 48.13 16.38 20.12
CA ALA A 268 49.05 16.01 19.08
C ALA A 268 48.34 15.84 17.74
N LYS A 269 49.11 15.89 16.66
CA LYS A 269 48.60 15.64 15.31
C LYS A 269 47.95 14.26 15.22
N GLN A 270 46.78 14.20 14.58
CA GLN A 270 45.90 13.03 14.46
C GLN A 270 45.38 12.47 15.79
N GLU A 271 45.64 13.13 16.91
CA GLU A 271 45.08 12.74 18.20
C GLU A 271 43.58 13.05 18.25
N GLU A 272 42.81 12.06 18.71
CA GLU A 272 41.39 12.21 19.02
C GLU A 272 41.25 12.68 20.47
N TYR A 273 40.41 13.68 20.69
CA TYR A 273 40.11 14.23 22.00
C TYR A 273 38.60 14.20 22.26
N GLU A 274 38.19 13.68 23.42
CA GLU A 274 36.79 13.65 23.82
C GLU A 274 36.45 14.87 24.69
N VAL A 275 35.57 15.73 24.19
CA VAL A 275 35.09 16.91 24.92
C VAL A 275 33.82 16.55 25.67
N ALA A 276 33.85 16.66 26.99
CA ALA A 276 32.69 16.49 27.86
C ALA A 276 32.10 17.84 28.27
N PHE A 277 30.79 17.99 28.09
CA PHE A 277 30.04 19.18 28.49
C PHE A 277 29.57 19.10 29.96
N PRO A 278 29.20 20.22 30.59
CA PRO A 278 28.52 20.19 31.88
C PRO A 278 27.25 19.34 31.83
N ALA A 279 26.91 18.72 32.97
CA ALA A 279 25.67 17.95 33.11
C ALA A 279 24.44 18.80 32.76
N THR A 280 23.50 18.22 32.02
CA THR A 280 22.27 18.89 31.58
C THR A 280 21.06 17.98 31.70
N ASP A 281 19.89 18.57 31.92
CA ASP A 281 18.62 17.85 31.98
C ASP A 281 18.06 17.61 30.57
N LEU A 282 18.10 16.35 30.11
CA LEU A 282 17.52 15.92 28.85
C LEU A 282 16.16 15.21 29.03
N THR A 283 15.58 15.20 30.23
CA THR A 283 14.29 14.53 30.49
C THR A 283 13.07 15.28 29.93
N GLN A 284 13.29 16.43 29.27
CA GLN A 284 12.24 17.37 28.90
C GLN A 284 11.68 17.13 27.49
N MET A 285 12.43 16.45 26.61
CA MET A 285 12.03 16.13 25.23
C MET A 285 12.38 14.69 24.88
N GLY A 286 11.56 14.06 24.03
CA GLY A 286 11.87 12.73 23.50
C GLY A 286 12.80 12.74 22.29
N SER A 287 13.11 13.92 21.76
CA SER A 287 14.03 14.09 20.65
C SER A 287 14.75 15.44 20.73
N TYR A 288 16.08 15.40 20.61
CA TYR A 288 16.94 16.57 20.61
C TYR A 288 17.65 16.71 19.28
N LYS A 289 17.65 17.92 18.71
CA LYS A 289 18.55 18.31 17.60
C LYS A 289 19.64 19.16 18.22
N ILE A 290 20.90 18.75 18.04
CA ILE A 290 22.05 19.33 18.70
C ILE A 290 23.07 19.77 17.65
N GLU A 291 23.56 20.99 17.77
CA GLU A 291 24.66 21.52 16.98
C GLU A 291 25.88 21.74 17.89
N PHE A 292 26.94 21.00 17.65
CA PHE A 292 28.24 21.18 18.28
C PHE A 292 29.10 22.11 17.41
N ALA A 293 29.82 23.05 18.03
CA ALA A 293 30.68 23.97 17.32
C ALA A 293 31.98 24.26 18.07
N ILE A 294 33.13 24.10 17.40
CA ILE A 294 34.45 24.50 17.90
C ILE A 294 34.60 26.03 17.78
N GLN A 295 35.18 26.64 18.80
CA GLN A 295 35.51 28.06 18.89
C GLN A 295 37.01 28.17 19.17
N TYR A 296 37.82 27.95 18.13
CA TYR A 296 39.27 28.06 18.16
C TYR A 296 39.74 29.10 17.12
N PRO A 297 40.22 30.29 17.53
CA PRO A 297 40.49 31.39 16.60
C PRO A 297 41.60 31.14 15.57
N LYS A 298 42.53 30.21 15.86
CA LYS A 298 43.61 29.82 14.95
C LYS A 298 43.21 28.71 14.00
N ASP A 299 42.03 28.13 14.18
CA ASP A 299 41.53 27.10 13.27
C ASP A 299 41.38 27.67 11.87
N GLU A 300 42.07 27.08 10.91
CA GLU A 300 42.11 27.57 9.54
C GLU A 300 40.92 27.07 8.70
N ARG A 301 40.12 26.12 9.21
CA ARG A 301 39.02 25.51 8.50
C ARG A 301 37.72 25.52 9.31
N SER A 302 36.88 26.51 9.04
CA SER A 302 35.59 26.61 9.74
C SER A 302 34.54 25.55 9.36
N SER A 303 34.69 24.80 8.26
CA SER A 303 33.63 23.92 7.73
C SER A 303 33.47 22.59 8.47
N ASN A 304 34.52 22.07 9.10
CA ASN A 304 34.53 20.86 9.94
C ASN A 304 34.46 21.18 11.44
N ASN A 305 34.37 22.47 11.79
CA ASN A 305 34.17 22.92 13.16
C ASN A 305 32.74 22.72 13.66
N ILE A 306 31.80 22.28 12.82
CA ILE A 306 30.39 22.09 13.16
C ILE A 306 30.00 20.61 12.98
N LEU A 307 29.34 20.03 13.99
CA LEU A 307 28.70 18.72 13.92
C LEU A 307 27.24 18.83 14.35
N LYS A 308 26.32 18.31 13.54
CA LYS A 308 24.90 18.22 13.88
C LYS A 308 24.53 16.78 14.23
N ALA A 309 23.75 16.59 15.29
CA ALA A 309 23.28 15.28 15.74
C ALA A 309 21.81 15.33 16.15
N ASN A 310 21.09 14.23 15.92
CA ASN A 310 19.76 14.00 16.46
C ASN A 310 19.85 12.91 17.52
N LEU A 311 19.26 13.11 18.69
CA LEU A 311 19.19 12.10 19.75
C LEU A 311 17.74 11.81 20.07
N PHE A 312 17.32 10.55 19.94
CA PHE A 312 15.96 10.09 20.24
C PHE A 312 15.94 9.23 21.50
N ALA A 313 14.97 9.49 22.37
CA ALA A 313 14.70 8.66 23.53
C ALA A 313 14.21 7.27 23.09
N ALA A 314 14.53 6.24 23.86
CA ALA A 314 13.95 4.91 23.70
C ALA A 314 12.42 4.97 23.83
N ARG A 315 11.95 5.66 24.88
CA ARG A 315 10.54 5.87 25.16
C ARG A 315 10.34 7.04 26.13
N MET A 316 9.35 7.88 25.88
CA MET A 316 8.83 8.88 26.79
C MET A 316 7.30 8.92 26.71
N ASN A 317 6.65 9.28 27.81
CA ASN A 317 5.19 9.42 27.87
C ASN A 317 4.79 10.89 27.84
N LEU A 318 3.67 11.20 27.21
CA LEU A 318 3.04 12.51 27.31
C LEU A 318 2.68 12.79 28.78
N GLY A 319 3.12 13.92 29.30
CA GLY A 319 3.02 14.27 30.71
C GLY A 319 1.75 15.06 31.05
N LYS A 320 1.79 15.75 32.19
CA LYS A 320 0.73 16.68 32.61
C LYS A 320 0.65 17.89 31.69
N LEU A 321 -0.55 18.42 31.55
CA LEU A 321 -0.81 19.67 30.85
C LEU A 321 -0.10 20.85 31.54
N THR A 322 0.76 21.55 30.82
CA THR A 322 1.44 22.78 31.26
C THR A 322 0.83 24.02 30.64
N LYS A 323 0.26 23.93 29.43
CA LYS A 323 -0.40 25.04 28.74
C LYS A 323 -1.52 24.53 27.81
N PHE A 324 -2.60 25.30 27.69
CA PHE A 324 -3.71 25.05 26.76
C PHE A 324 -3.93 26.28 25.88
N ASN A 325 -4.07 26.05 24.56
CA ASN A 325 -4.33 27.09 23.58
C ASN A 325 -5.59 26.71 22.78
N LYS A 326 -6.62 27.57 22.81
CA LYS A 326 -7.74 27.48 21.86
C LYS A 326 -7.33 28.22 20.58
N ILE A 327 -7.02 27.47 19.52
CA ILE A 327 -6.58 28.03 18.23
C ILE A 327 -7.79 28.54 17.44
N SER A 328 -8.85 27.73 17.37
CA SER A 328 -10.11 28.09 16.72
C SER A 328 -11.31 27.46 17.45
N ASN A 329 -12.50 27.49 16.85
CA ASN A 329 -13.66 26.77 17.40
C ASN A 329 -13.59 25.26 17.13
N THR A 330 -12.70 24.80 16.27
CA THR A 330 -12.56 23.39 15.90
C THR A 330 -11.14 22.85 16.12
N GLU A 331 -10.19 23.69 16.52
CA GLU A 331 -8.79 23.33 16.75
C GLU A 331 -8.29 23.81 18.12
N TYR A 332 -7.72 22.86 18.86
CA TYR A 332 -7.29 23.05 20.24
C TYR A 332 -5.92 22.42 20.44
N GLU A 333 -5.02 23.09 21.16
CA GLU A 333 -3.67 22.61 21.43
C GLU A 333 -3.40 22.48 22.93
N PHE A 334 -2.76 21.38 23.29
CA PHE A 334 -2.37 21.03 24.66
C PHE A 334 -0.86 20.82 24.69
N VAL A 335 -0.19 21.45 25.66
CA VAL A 335 1.27 21.40 25.80
C VAL A 335 1.62 20.64 27.07
N SER A 336 2.62 19.76 26.99
CA SER A 336 3.22 19.05 28.13
C SER A 336 4.73 19.12 28.00
N GLY A 337 5.37 20.00 28.79
CA GLY A 337 6.79 20.29 28.59
C GLY A 337 7.00 20.96 27.23
N TYR A 338 7.78 20.34 26.35
CA TYR A 338 7.97 20.80 24.96
C TYR A 338 7.05 20.11 23.96
N ALA A 339 6.53 18.92 24.30
CA ALA A 339 5.59 18.22 23.44
C ALA A 339 4.29 19.01 23.32
N LYS A 340 3.74 19.08 22.11
CA LYS A 340 2.44 19.69 21.83
C LYS A 340 1.53 18.67 21.16
N VAL A 341 0.26 18.67 21.49
CA VAL A 341 -0.76 17.82 20.84
C VAL A 341 -1.96 18.66 20.44
N LYS A 342 -2.42 18.48 19.20
CA LYS A 342 -3.65 19.08 18.67
C LYS A 342 -4.81 18.11 18.71
N LEU A 343 -5.98 18.64 19.05
CA LEU A 343 -7.29 18.04 18.78
C LEU A 343 -8.01 18.92 17.74
N MET A 344 -8.32 18.34 16.59
CA MET A 344 -8.97 19.03 15.46
C MET A 344 -10.26 18.32 15.07
N PHE A 345 -11.37 19.05 14.95
CA PHE A 345 -12.66 18.52 14.48
C PHE A 345 -12.91 18.92 13.02
N TYR A 346 -13.07 17.93 12.15
CA TYR A 346 -13.32 18.11 10.72
C TYR A 346 -14.81 18.03 10.39
N ARG A 347 -15.51 17.10 11.04
CA ARG A 347 -16.96 16.91 11.03
C ARG A 347 -17.45 16.68 12.46
N ASP A 348 -18.76 16.53 12.64
CA ASP A 348 -19.32 16.22 13.95
C ASP A 348 -18.90 14.81 14.43
N ASP A 349 -18.53 13.92 13.52
CA ASP A 349 -18.16 12.52 13.69
C ASP A 349 -16.68 12.19 13.39
N ILE A 350 -15.90 13.16 12.88
CA ILE A 350 -14.48 12.97 12.53
C ILE A 350 -13.61 14.01 13.24
N PHE A 351 -12.65 13.51 14.02
CA PHE A 351 -11.62 14.35 14.64
C PHE A 351 -10.22 13.74 14.48
N ARG A 352 -9.19 14.54 14.72
CA ARG A 352 -7.78 14.16 14.58
C ARG A 352 -7.02 14.51 15.85
N ILE A 353 -6.17 13.59 16.30
CA ILE A 353 -5.19 13.79 17.37
C ILE A 353 -3.81 13.78 16.73
N TRP A 354 -3.06 14.87 16.91
CA TRP A 354 -1.74 15.03 16.31
C TRP A 354 -0.74 15.52 17.36
N LEU A 355 0.15 14.62 17.80
CA LEU A 355 1.23 14.87 18.76
C LEU A 355 2.54 15.16 18.02
N ALA A 356 3.15 16.29 18.36
CA ALA A 356 4.50 16.71 18.01
C ALA A 356 5.41 16.61 19.26
N PRO A 357 6.26 15.57 19.37
CA PRO A 357 7.14 15.37 20.52
C PRO A 357 8.13 16.51 20.81
N ASP A 358 8.63 17.15 19.76
CA ASP A 358 9.58 18.28 19.83
C ASP A 358 8.88 19.65 19.78
N GLY A 359 7.55 19.66 19.69
CA GLY A 359 6.74 20.85 19.58
C GLY A 359 6.55 21.38 18.15
N GLU A 360 7.10 20.71 17.14
CA GLU A 360 6.96 21.07 15.72
C GLU A 360 6.10 20.04 14.96
N TYR A 361 4.98 20.48 14.40
CA TYR A 361 4.05 19.60 13.68
C TYR A 361 4.57 19.30 12.26
N THR A 362 4.78 18.02 11.95
CA THR A 362 5.21 17.54 10.63
C THR A 362 4.19 16.58 10.01
N ASN A 363 3.94 16.72 8.71
CA ASN A 363 3.06 15.83 7.93
C ASN A 363 3.83 15.24 6.74
N PRO A 364 4.75 14.28 6.97
CA PRO A 364 5.54 13.64 5.91
C PRO A 364 4.65 12.94 4.87
N ALA A 365 3.47 12.44 5.25
CA ALA A 365 2.53 11.84 4.30
C ALA A 365 1.81 12.87 3.41
N ALA A 366 1.98 14.17 3.66
CA ALA A 366 1.40 15.29 2.92
C ALA A 366 -0.08 15.03 2.54
N ASN A 367 -0.39 15.08 1.23
CA ASN A 367 -1.70 14.74 0.67
C ASN A 367 -1.65 13.40 -0.09
N SER A 368 -0.65 12.55 0.17
CA SER A 368 -0.50 11.25 -0.48
C SER A 368 -1.54 10.26 0.04
N ILE A 369 -1.81 10.25 1.35
CA ILE A 369 -2.83 9.38 1.96
C ILE A 369 -4.15 10.13 2.19
N VAL A 370 -4.10 11.22 2.97
CA VAL A 370 -5.25 12.09 3.25
C VAL A 370 -5.45 13.03 2.07
N VAL A 371 -6.49 12.78 1.27
CA VAL A 371 -6.75 13.53 0.02
C VAL A 371 -7.91 14.51 0.16
N ASP A 372 -8.76 14.31 1.17
CA ASP A 372 -9.81 15.24 1.55
C ASP A 372 -9.86 15.33 3.08
N TYR A 373 -9.99 16.54 3.60
CA TYR A 373 -10.14 16.79 5.03
C TYR A 373 -11.62 16.88 5.43
N GLY A 374 -12.55 16.89 4.46
CA GLY A 374 -13.99 16.84 4.70
C GLY A 374 -14.51 17.96 5.61
N VAL A 375 -13.82 19.12 5.66
CA VAL A 375 -14.08 20.19 6.63
C VAL A 375 -15.50 20.74 6.43
N LYS A 376 -16.41 20.41 7.35
CA LYS A 376 -17.79 20.92 7.36
C LYS A 376 -18.03 21.97 8.45
N ASN A 377 -16.97 22.49 9.08
CA ASN A 377 -17.03 23.46 10.18
C ASN A 377 -18.02 23.03 11.29
N PRO A 378 -17.75 21.90 11.97
CA PRO A 378 -18.66 21.37 12.99
C PRO A 378 -18.86 22.34 14.14
N ARG A 379 -20.04 22.27 14.78
CA ARG A 379 -20.33 23.08 15.98
C ARG A 379 -19.79 22.35 17.20
N VAL A 380 -18.60 22.75 17.65
CA VAL A 380 -17.96 22.20 18.83
C VAL A 380 -18.15 23.12 20.03
N SER A 381 -18.80 22.61 21.09
CA SER A 381 -18.86 23.30 22.39
C SER A 381 -17.73 22.81 23.29
N MET A 382 -16.98 23.72 23.90
CA MET A 382 -15.88 23.41 24.82
C MET A 382 -16.22 23.85 26.25
N ALA A 383 -15.93 23.00 27.23
CA ALA A 383 -16.04 23.31 28.66
C ALA A 383 -14.86 22.76 29.46
N ASP A 384 -14.34 23.54 30.40
CA ASP A 384 -13.38 23.08 31.41
C ASP A 384 -14.13 22.51 32.63
N ASN A 385 -13.95 21.22 32.91
CA ASN A 385 -14.58 20.53 34.06
C ASN A 385 -13.57 20.24 35.18
N GLY A 386 -12.50 21.02 35.30
CA GLY A 386 -11.47 20.81 36.31
C GLY A 386 -10.42 19.80 35.86
N SER A 387 -10.70 18.50 36.02
CA SER A 387 -9.73 17.42 35.70
C SER A 387 -9.56 17.14 34.20
N TYR A 388 -10.52 17.56 33.37
CA TYR A 388 -10.50 17.41 31.91
C TYR A 388 -11.18 18.57 31.19
N TYR A 389 -10.79 18.80 29.94
CA TYR A 389 -11.58 19.58 28.99
C TYR A 389 -12.58 18.68 28.26
N LYS A 390 -13.79 19.17 28.05
CA LYS A 390 -14.88 18.48 27.33
C LYS A 390 -15.20 19.21 26.05
N PHE A 391 -15.22 18.46 24.95
CA PHE A 391 -15.56 18.93 23.61
C PHE A 391 -16.80 18.17 23.15
N THR A 392 -17.87 18.86 22.78
CA THR A 392 -19.16 18.26 22.41
C THR A 392 -19.54 18.64 20.99
N THR A 393 -19.82 17.64 20.16
CA THR A 393 -20.41 17.77 18.82
C THR A 393 -21.86 17.26 18.84
N SER A 394 -22.53 17.22 17.67
CA SER A 394 -23.85 16.59 17.56
C SER A 394 -23.81 15.05 17.65
N GLN A 395 -22.65 14.43 17.43
CA GLN A 395 -22.48 12.96 17.34
C GLN A 395 -21.74 12.35 18.54
N CYS A 396 -20.76 13.04 19.11
CA CYS A 396 -19.95 12.48 20.19
C CYS A 396 -19.42 13.55 21.16
N VAL A 397 -18.81 13.08 22.26
CA VAL A 397 -18.10 13.91 23.23
C VAL A 397 -16.67 13.43 23.36
N VAL A 398 -15.70 14.32 23.17
CA VAL A 398 -14.28 14.05 23.39
C VAL A 398 -13.85 14.69 24.71
N ARG A 399 -13.19 13.93 25.58
CA ARG A 399 -12.56 14.42 26.81
C ARG A 399 -11.04 14.39 26.68
N VAL A 400 -10.39 15.45 27.17
CA VAL A 400 -8.94 15.55 27.27
C VAL A 400 -8.57 15.75 28.74
N TYR A 401 -8.11 14.69 29.39
CA TYR A 401 -7.65 14.73 30.79
C TYR A 401 -6.36 15.54 30.92
N LYS A 402 -6.13 16.16 32.07
CA LYS A 402 -5.00 17.10 32.25
C LYS A 402 -3.77 16.51 32.93
N ASN A 403 -3.90 15.40 33.67
CA ASN A 403 -2.80 14.84 34.46
C ASN A 403 -2.82 13.29 34.51
N PRO A 404 -2.03 12.61 33.66
CA PRO A 404 -1.37 13.14 32.45
C PRO A 404 -2.40 13.46 31.36
N ILE A 405 -1.94 14.03 30.24
CA ILE A 405 -2.79 14.21 29.06
C ILE A 405 -3.18 12.84 28.50
N ARG A 406 -4.49 12.57 28.45
CA ARG A 406 -5.10 11.38 27.85
C ARG A 406 -6.39 11.75 27.15
N PHE A 407 -6.73 11.00 26.10
CA PHE A 407 -7.93 11.22 25.29
C PHE A 407 -8.97 10.12 25.51
N ALA A 408 -10.24 10.53 25.51
CA ALA A 408 -11.37 9.60 25.53
C ALA A 408 -12.51 10.15 24.67
N MET A 409 -13.27 9.24 24.05
CA MET A 409 -14.49 9.52 23.30
C MET A 409 -15.66 8.82 23.98
N TYR A 410 -16.75 9.57 24.12
CA TYR A 410 -18.02 9.16 24.70
C TYR A 410 -19.14 9.32 23.68
N ASP A 411 -20.27 8.66 23.95
CA ASP A 411 -21.51 8.92 23.24
C ASP A 411 -21.90 10.42 23.31
N LYS A 412 -22.82 10.84 22.42
CA LYS A 412 -23.32 12.23 22.38
C LYS A 412 -23.91 12.74 23.70
N ASN A 413 -24.32 11.84 24.59
CA ASN A 413 -24.91 12.18 25.89
C ASN A 413 -23.87 12.25 27.01
N ASN A 414 -22.59 12.00 26.70
CA ASN A 414 -21.49 11.91 27.66
C ASN A 414 -21.73 10.84 28.75
N ARG A 415 -22.36 9.71 28.40
CA ARG A 415 -22.74 8.64 29.33
C ARG A 415 -21.92 7.37 29.17
N ALA A 416 -21.84 6.82 27.96
CA ALA A 416 -21.05 5.63 27.66
C ALA A 416 -19.69 6.00 27.06
N VAL A 417 -18.62 5.34 27.52
CA VAL A 417 -17.30 5.39 26.88
C VAL A 417 -17.34 4.54 25.62
N ILE A 418 -16.82 5.10 24.52
CA ILE A 418 -16.67 4.43 23.24
C ILE A 418 -15.21 4.06 23.02
N TYR A 419 -14.29 4.95 23.39
CA TYR A 419 -12.85 4.80 23.24
C TYR A 419 -12.14 5.55 24.38
N GLU A 420 -11.07 4.99 24.95
CA GLU A 420 -10.30 5.66 26.00
C GLU A 420 -8.84 5.16 26.03
N GLU A 421 -7.92 6.10 26.25
CA GLU A 421 -6.51 5.78 26.50
C GLU A 421 -6.28 5.29 27.94
N ALA A 422 -5.68 4.11 28.04
CA ALA A 422 -5.25 3.50 29.31
C ALA A 422 -4.02 4.19 29.90
N GLU A 423 -3.12 4.64 29.02
CA GLU A 423 -1.88 5.35 29.34
C GLU A 423 -1.76 6.56 28.40
N PRO A 424 -1.09 7.64 28.81
CA PRO A 424 -0.76 8.72 27.88
C PRO A 424 0.02 8.19 26.67
N LEU A 425 -0.15 8.85 25.52
CA LEU A 425 0.64 8.56 24.32
C LEU A 425 2.13 8.49 24.66
N ALA A 426 2.78 7.40 24.24
CA ALA A 426 4.22 7.26 24.32
C ALA A 426 4.88 7.53 22.96
N PHE A 427 6.08 8.09 22.98
CA PHE A 427 6.88 8.47 21.80
C PHE A 427 8.38 8.24 22.07
N GLY A 428 9.23 8.42 21.06
CA GLY A 428 10.65 8.06 21.09
C GLY A 428 11.03 7.31 19.81
N LEU A 429 11.54 6.08 19.94
CA LEU A 429 11.79 5.17 18.81
C LEU A 429 10.55 4.86 17.99
N LYS A 430 9.42 4.76 18.67
CA LYS A 430 8.10 4.49 18.11
C LYS A 430 7.05 5.22 18.92
N THR A 431 5.91 5.48 18.29
CA THR A 431 4.74 5.92 19.03
C THR A 431 3.91 4.73 19.46
N THR A 432 3.33 4.82 20.65
CA THR A 432 2.45 3.81 21.22
C THR A 432 1.21 4.47 21.77
N GLN A 433 0.06 4.05 21.28
CA GLN A 433 -1.22 4.32 21.90
C GLN A 433 -1.68 3.06 22.64
N THR A 434 -1.91 3.19 23.95
CA THR A 434 -2.43 2.10 24.79
C THR A 434 -3.87 2.40 25.14
N MET A 435 -4.80 1.56 24.66
CA MET A 435 -6.24 1.76 24.85
C MET A 435 -6.81 0.82 25.90
N ARG A 436 -7.82 1.27 26.64
CA ARG A 436 -8.71 0.37 27.38
C ARG A 436 -9.75 -0.18 26.40
N ARG A 437 -10.01 -1.47 26.50
CA ARG A 437 -11.06 -2.15 25.74
C ARG A 437 -11.91 -3.03 26.66
N SER A 438 -13.16 -3.27 26.28
CA SER A 438 -13.99 -4.24 26.98
C SER A 438 -13.74 -5.67 26.47
N GLY A 439 -14.18 -6.67 27.23
CA GLY A 439 -14.03 -8.09 26.84
C GLY A 439 -14.91 -8.54 25.68
N ASP A 440 -15.94 -7.75 25.34
CA ASP A 440 -16.91 -7.97 24.25
C ASP A 440 -16.66 -7.05 23.05
N GLU A 441 -15.46 -6.46 22.95
CA GLU A 441 -15.04 -5.58 21.87
C GLU A 441 -14.18 -6.34 20.86
N ASP A 442 -14.59 -6.30 19.59
CA ASP A 442 -13.91 -6.97 18.47
C ASP A 442 -13.37 -5.92 17.49
N PHE A 443 -12.28 -6.28 16.81
CA PHE A 443 -11.53 -5.38 15.92
C PHE A 443 -11.41 -5.95 14.50
N TYR A 444 -11.50 -5.06 13.50
CA TYR A 444 -11.45 -5.38 12.07
C TYR A 444 -10.62 -4.36 11.30
N GLY A 445 -10.20 -4.69 10.07
CA GLY A 445 -9.43 -3.79 9.20
C GLY A 445 -8.02 -4.30 8.95
N CYS A 446 -7.01 -3.46 9.17
CA CYS A 446 -5.57 -3.74 9.06
C CYS A 446 -5.02 -4.04 7.66
N GLY A 447 -5.83 -3.83 6.62
CA GLY A 447 -5.48 -4.11 5.22
C GLY A 447 -5.77 -5.55 4.80
N MET A 448 -4.99 -6.06 3.85
CA MET A 448 -5.07 -7.43 3.35
C MET A 448 -4.11 -8.32 4.13
N GLN A 449 -4.69 -9.11 5.03
CA GLN A 449 -3.97 -9.89 6.03
C GLN A 449 -4.33 -11.36 5.83
N GLN A 450 -3.37 -12.15 5.39
CA GLN A 450 -3.61 -13.46 4.85
C GLN A 450 -4.20 -14.39 5.92
N GLY A 451 -5.35 -14.98 5.64
CA GLY A 451 -6.05 -15.86 6.57
C GLY A 451 -6.93 -15.17 7.62
N ASN A 452 -6.97 -13.84 7.66
CA ASN A 452 -7.56 -13.10 8.79
C ASN A 452 -8.51 -11.99 8.34
N PHE A 453 -9.69 -11.92 8.97
CA PHE A 453 -10.62 -10.79 8.85
C PHE A 453 -10.96 -10.13 10.20
N SER A 454 -10.79 -10.86 11.31
CA SER A 454 -11.14 -10.45 12.67
C SER A 454 -9.93 -10.59 13.59
N TYR A 455 -9.73 -9.60 14.44
CA TYR A 455 -8.60 -9.49 15.37
C TYR A 455 -9.00 -9.59 16.84
N ALA A 456 -10.18 -10.13 17.13
CA ALA A 456 -10.60 -10.43 18.49
C ALA A 456 -9.55 -11.32 19.19
N GLY A 457 -8.83 -10.77 20.17
CA GLY A 457 -7.77 -11.48 20.87
C GLY A 457 -6.52 -11.79 20.04
N LYS A 458 -6.30 -11.12 18.91
CA LYS A 458 -5.15 -11.32 18.01
C LYS A 458 -4.31 -10.04 17.85
N GLU A 459 -3.24 -10.16 17.07
CA GLU A 459 -2.37 -9.07 16.67
C GLU A 459 -2.38 -8.93 15.14
N ALA A 460 -1.90 -7.79 14.63
CA ALA A 460 -1.73 -7.53 13.21
C ALA A 460 -0.43 -6.78 12.96
N ASP A 461 0.36 -7.26 12.01
CA ASP A 461 1.52 -6.56 11.49
C ASP A 461 1.07 -5.53 10.46
N ILE A 462 1.31 -4.26 10.73
CA ILE A 462 1.00 -3.14 9.83
C ILE A 462 2.24 -2.84 9.00
N GLU A 463 2.68 -3.87 8.29
CA GLU A 463 3.86 -3.92 7.44
C GLU A 463 3.70 -4.99 6.37
N VAL A 464 4.52 -4.91 5.32
CA VAL A 464 4.56 -5.94 4.27
C VAL A 464 5.47 -7.06 4.75
N THR A 465 4.91 -8.24 5.00
CA THR A 465 5.65 -9.39 5.56
C THR A 465 5.74 -10.60 4.62
N GLY A 466 4.91 -10.64 3.57
CA GLY A 466 4.97 -11.69 2.54
C GLY A 466 3.60 -12.02 1.93
N TRP A 467 3.47 -13.24 1.42
CA TRP A 467 2.36 -13.68 0.56
C TRP A 467 1.53 -14.84 1.13
N ASP A 468 2.07 -15.55 2.13
CA ASP A 468 1.51 -16.78 2.70
C ASP A 468 0.54 -16.50 3.86
N GLU A 469 -0.12 -17.54 4.39
CA GLU A 469 -0.99 -17.44 5.57
C GLU A 469 -0.26 -16.80 6.77
N ASP A 470 -0.97 -15.97 7.53
CA ASP A 470 -0.46 -15.17 8.65
C ASP A 470 0.58 -14.09 8.28
N GLN A 471 0.78 -13.82 6.98
CA GLN A 471 1.53 -12.66 6.49
C GLN A 471 0.59 -11.53 6.02
N SER A 472 1.17 -10.43 5.57
CA SER A 472 0.47 -9.23 5.09
C SER A 472 1.11 -8.75 3.79
N SER A 473 0.32 -8.72 2.72
CA SER A 473 0.78 -8.25 1.39
C SER A 473 0.37 -6.82 1.07
N ASN A 474 -0.72 -6.32 1.66
CA ASN A 474 -1.20 -4.95 1.49
C ASN A 474 -1.74 -4.41 2.82
N PRO A 475 -0.87 -4.13 3.81
CA PRO A 475 -1.28 -3.60 5.10
C PRO A 475 -1.96 -2.24 4.97
N ALA A 476 -2.84 -1.90 5.92
CA ALA A 476 -3.38 -0.56 6.04
C ALA A 476 -3.41 -0.15 7.53
N PRO A 477 -2.92 1.04 7.90
CA PRO A 477 -2.93 1.53 9.28
C PRO A 477 -4.32 2.05 9.69
N PHE A 478 -5.35 1.24 9.48
CA PHE A 478 -6.75 1.53 9.76
C PHE A 478 -7.40 0.33 10.45
N TYR A 479 -8.15 0.56 11.51
CA TYR A 479 -9.00 -0.46 12.12
C TYR A 479 -10.34 0.12 12.57
N MET A 480 -11.30 -0.77 12.78
CA MET A 480 -12.64 -0.48 13.31
C MET A 480 -12.93 -1.36 14.53
N SER A 481 -13.77 -0.86 15.42
CA SER A 481 -14.25 -1.54 16.62
C SER A 481 -15.77 -1.73 16.58
N THR A 482 -16.25 -2.84 17.13
CA THR A 482 -17.70 -3.08 17.36
C THR A 482 -18.34 -2.08 18.33
N LYS A 483 -17.55 -1.25 19.03
CA LYS A 483 -18.05 -0.16 19.87
C LYS A 483 -18.46 1.10 19.08
N GLY A 484 -18.33 1.10 17.75
CA GLY A 484 -18.79 2.19 16.89
C GLY A 484 -17.74 3.28 16.68
N TYR A 485 -16.47 2.90 16.63
CA TYR A 485 -15.40 3.80 16.24
C TYR A 485 -14.39 3.13 15.31
N GLY A 486 -13.73 3.94 14.49
CA GLY A 486 -12.60 3.54 13.67
C GLY A 486 -11.44 4.50 13.86
N VAL A 487 -10.21 4.03 13.61
CA VAL A 487 -9.03 4.87 13.73
C VAL A 487 -8.04 4.60 12.61
N PHE A 488 -7.62 5.66 11.93
CA PHE A 488 -6.64 5.64 10.85
C PHE A 488 -5.37 6.39 11.27
N ARG A 489 -4.19 5.78 11.12
CA ARG A 489 -2.88 6.39 11.37
C ARG A 489 -2.32 7.00 10.10
N ASN A 490 -2.16 8.32 10.07
CA ASN A 490 -1.63 9.06 8.93
C ASN A 490 -0.10 9.02 8.92
N THR A 491 0.45 7.87 8.55
CA THR A 491 1.90 7.60 8.50
C THR A 491 2.22 6.60 7.39
N PHE A 492 3.44 6.62 6.88
CA PHE A 492 4.01 5.56 6.05
C PHE A 492 4.96 4.65 6.83
N ALA A 493 5.22 4.94 8.11
CA ALA A 493 6.05 4.07 8.92
C ALA A 493 5.32 2.76 9.23
N PRO A 494 6.00 1.61 9.18
CA PRO A 494 5.41 0.33 9.58
C PRO A 494 5.02 0.34 11.05
N GLY A 495 4.12 -0.57 11.43
CA GLY A 495 3.58 -0.63 12.77
C GLY A 495 3.11 -2.02 13.16
N HIS A 496 2.57 -2.11 14.38
CA HIS A 496 2.04 -3.35 14.92
C HIS A 496 0.90 -3.06 15.88
N TYR A 497 -0.22 -3.75 15.71
CA TYR A 497 -1.45 -3.58 16.47
C TYR A 497 -1.76 -4.84 17.28
N ALA A 498 -1.57 -4.77 18.59
CA ALA A 498 -1.88 -5.85 19.50
C ALA A 498 -3.26 -5.62 20.16
N PHE A 499 -4.26 -6.40 19.76
CA PHE A 499 -5.62 -6.39 20.33
C PHE A 499 -5.84 -7.50 21.37
N ASN A 500 -4.80 -8.26 21.69
CA ASN A 500 -4.83 -9.44 22.56
C ASN A 500 -4.42 -9.16 24.01
N GLY A 501 -4.04 -7.93 24.37
CA GLY A 501 -3.49 -7.61 25.68
C GLY A 501 -4.41 -8.07 26.80
N THR A 502 -3.90 -8.92 27.70
CA THR A 502 -4.67 -9.49 28.82
C THR A 502 -4.43 -8.75 30.13
N GLU A 503 -3.46 -7.83 30.15
CA GLU A 503 -3.10 -7.04 31.31
C GLU A 503 -4.23 -6.08 31.68
N MET A 504 -4.75 -6.26 32.90
CA MET A 504 -5.56 -5.27 33.59
C MET A 504 -4.63 -4.20 34.15
N LEU A 505 -4.70 -2.98 33.63
CA LEU A 505 -3.99 -1.85 34.23
C LEU A 505 -4.80 -1.30 35.42
N ASP A 506 -4.35 -1.61 36.64
CA ASP A 506 -4.86 -1.03 37.90
C ASP A 506 -4.22 0.34 38.22
N LYS A 507 -3.76 1.07 37.21
CA LYS A 507 -3.36 2.47 37.39
C LYS A 507 -4.62 3.33 37.50
N ASN A 508 -5.00 3.62 38.74
CA ASN A 508 -6.05 4.58 39.06
C ASN A 508 -5.50 6.01 38.86
N TYR A 509 -5.74 6.57 37.69
CA TYR A 509 -5.66 8.02 37.53
C TYR A 509 -6.82 8.65 38.33
N ASP A 510 -6.62 9.82 38.93
CA ASP A 510 -7.65 10.54 39.71
C ASP A 510 -8.68 11.23 38.79
N ASP A 511 -9.26 10.45 37.90
CA ASP A 511 -10.28 10.85 36.92
C ASP A 511 -11.65 10.22 37.20
N GLY A 512 -11.75 9.41 38.26
CA GLY A 512 -12.99 8.80 38.74
C GLY A 512 -13.41 7.52 38.00
N PHE A 513 -12.54 6.92 37.18
CA PHE A 513 -12.90 5.78 36.33
C PHE A 513 -12.59 4.40 36.92
N LYS A 514 -13.47 3.42 36.64
CA LYS A 514 -13.41 2.01 37.13
C LYS A 514 -13.64 0.98 36.03
N LEU A 515 -13.28 1.28 34.78
CA LEU A 515 -13.41 0.27 33.72
C LEU A 515 -12.35 -0.82 33.96
N MET A 516 -12.76 -1.96 34.50
CA MET A 516 -11.95 -3.19 34.46
C MET A 516 -11.98 -3.67 33.02
N GLY A 517 -10.88 -3.51 32.30
CA GLY A 517 -10.80 -3.81 30.88
C GLY A 517 -9.40 -4.26 30.49
N PHE A 518 -9.36 -5.08 29.45
CA PHE A 518 -8.14 -5.47 28.77
C PHE A 518 -7.49 -4.25 28.09
N THR A 519 -6.26 -4.40 27.63
CA THR A 519 -5.55 -3.34 26.90
C THR A 519 -5.26 -3.72 25.46
N SER A 520 -5.16 -2.72 24.59
CA SER A 520 -4.60 -2.85 23.24
C SER A 520 -3.41 -1.90 23.10
N GLN A 521 -2.30 -2.38 22.53
CA GLN A 521 -1.13 -1.55 22.23
C GLN A 521 -0.99 -1.41 20.73
N LEU A 522 -1.07 -0.16 20.26
CA LEU A 522 -1.04 0.17 18.83
C LEU A 522 0.18 1.03 18.56
N THR A 523 1.07 0.57 17.69
CA THR A 523 2.39 1.18 17.49
C THR A 523 2.72 1.45 16.04
N HIS A 524 3.53 2.48 15.81
CA HIS A 524 4.20 2.76 14.54
C HIS A 524 5.64 3.21 14.79
N ASN A 525 6.56 2.80 13.92
CA ASN A 525 8.00 3.10 13.99
C ASN A 525 8.31 4.54 13.55
N GLU A 526 7.62 5.49 14.18
CA GLU A 526 7.76 6.92 13.97
C GLU A 526 7.63 7.64 15.32
N ASN A 527 8.33 8.77 15.48
CA ASN A 527 8.30 9.54 16.73
C ASN A 527 7.03 10.43 16.86
N ARG A 528 6.45 10.92 15.76
CA ARG A 528 5.17 11.66 15.79
C ARG A 528 4.00 10.70 15.89
N PHE A 529 2.91 11.14 16.51
CA PHE A 529 1.62 10.43 16.46
C PHE A 529 0.59 11.29 15.73
N ASP A 530 -0.03 10.74 14.70
CA ASP A 530 -1.01 11.44 13.88
C ASP A 530 -2.14 10.48 13.47
N ALA A 531 -3.32 10.69 14.05
CA ALA A 531 -4.43 9.75 13.95
C ALA A 531 -5.76 10.48 13.69
N PHE A 532 -6.54 9.96 12.75
CA PHE A 532 -7.94 10.31 12.54
C PHE A 532 -8.83 9.30 13.25
N TYR A 533 -9.86 9.80 13.90
CA TYR A 533 -10.87 9.04 14.63
C TYR A 533 -12.22 9.28 13.97
N PHE A 534 -12.93 8.18 13.73
CA PHE A 534 -14.26 8.16 13.13
C PHE A 534 -15.25 7.61 14.15
N TYR A 535 -16.37 8.29 14.34
CA TYR A 535 -17.49 7.80 15.13
C TYR A 535 -18.64 7.45 14.19
N GLY A 536 -19.14 6.22 14.27
CA GLY A 536 -20.20 5.74 13.37
C GLY A 536 -21.07 4.68 14.04
N PRO A 537 -22.39 4.69 13.81
CA PRO A 537 -23.29 3.72 14.43
C PRO A 537 -23.15 2.30 13.83
N SER A 538 -22.44 2.15 12.71
CA SER A 538 -22.15 0.86 12.07
C SER A 538 -20.75 0.79 11.46
N LEU A 539 -20.24 -0.43 11.23
CA LEU A 539 -18.97 -0.65 10.52
C LEU A 539 -19.00 -0.10 9.09
N LYS A 540 -20.17 -0.07 8.43
CA LYS A 540 -20.33 0.50 7.08
C LYS A 540 -20.13 2.02 7.08
N ASP A 541 -20.64 2.71 8.10
CA ASP A 541 -20.45 4.16 8.25
C ASP A 541 -18.97 4.49 8.49
N LEU A 542 -18.28 3.68 9.30
CA LEU A 542 -16.85 3.84 9.56
C LEU A 542 -15.99 3.66 8.29
N LEU A 543 -16.32 2.69 7.43
CA LEU A 543 -15.68 2.54 6.11
C LEU A 543 -15.94 3.75 5.20
N ASN A 544 -17.16 4.28 5.23
CA ASN A 544 -17.50 5.48 4.47
C ASN A 544 -16.69 6.69 4.94
N ASP A 545 -16.62 6.92 6.24
CA ASP A 545 -15.88 8.05 6.81
C ASP A 545 -14.36 7.90 6.62
N TYR A 546 -13.82 6.67 6.71
CA TYR A 546 -12.42 6.39 6.37
C TYR A 546 -12.11 6.76 4.91
N THR A 547 -12.99 6.38 3.98
CA THR A 547 -12.81 6.68 2.55
C THR A 547 -13.23 8.10 2.16
N ASP A 548 -13.99 8.81 2.99
CA ASP A 548 -14.18 10.27 2.83
C ASP A 548 -12.85 11.01 3.04
N ILE A 549 -11.97 10.51 3.90
CA ILE A 549 -10.66 11.13 4.18
C ILE A 549 -9.55 10.60 3.27
N THR A 550 -9.50 9.28 3.11
CA THR A 550 -8.46 8.58 2.31
C THR A 550 -8.88 8.38 0.86
N GLY A 551 -10.00 8.93 0.43
CA GLY A 551 -10.54 8.83 -0.91
C GLY A 551 -11.21 7.49 -1.21
N LYS A 552 -12.18 7.59 -2.11
CA LYS A 552 -13.07 6.49 -2.46
C LYS A 552 -12.38 5.41 -3.31
N PRO A 553 -12.75 4.12 -3.14
CA PRO A 553 -12.30 3.06 -4.04
C PRO A 553 -12.55 3.41 -5.50
N PHE A 554 -11.64 3.06 -6.41
CA PHE A 554 -11.87 3.32 -7.83
C PHE A 554 -13.13 2.58 -8.32
N MET A 555 -13.89 3.20 -9.21
CA MET A 555 -15.00 2.54 -9.87
C MET A 555 -14.44 1.72 -11.06
N PRO A 556 -14.52 0.37 -11.05
CA PRO A 556 -14.04 -0.44 -12.15
C PRO A 556 -14.89 -0.24 -13.43
N ALA A 557 -14.30 -0.42 -14.61
CA ALA A 557 -15.08 -0.64 -15.83
C ALA A 557 -15.69 -2.04 -15.80
N MET A 558 -16.81 -2.25 -16.49
CA MET A 558 -17.57 -3.49 -16.38
C MET A 558 -16.78 -4.71 -16.89
N TRP A 559 -15.91 -4.53 -17.89
CA TRP A 559 -15.03 -5.58 -18.40
C TRP A 559 -13.96 -6.02 -17.38
N MET A 560 -13.58 -5.16 -16.43
CA MET A 560 -12.61 -5.50 -15.37
C MET A 560 -13.16 -6.54 -14.40
N LEU A 561 -14.50 -6.63 -14.27
CA LEU A 561 -15.17 -7.62 -13.43
C LEU A 561 -15.16 -9.04 -14.02
N THR A 562 -14.55 -9.24 -15.19
CA THR A 562 -14.59 -10.52 -15.92
C THR A 562 -13.22 -11.19 -15.91
N MET A 563 -13.15 -12.42 -16.43
CA MET A 563 -11.94 -13.24 -16.36
C MET A 563 -10.73 -12.54 -17.02
N GLY A 564 -9.68 -12.35 -16.23
CA GLY A 564 -8.35 -11.96 -16.71
C GLY A 564 -7.41 -13.15 -16.92
N ASP A 565 -6.43 -12.98 -17.80
CA ASP A 565 -5.37 -13.95 -18.09
C ASP A 565 -4.02 -13.23 -18.18
N ALA A 566 -2.96 -13.84 -17.65
CA ALA A 566 -1.63 -13.27 -17.68
C ALA A 566 -0.56 -14.35 -17.85
N ASP A 567 0.40 -14.07 -18.74
CA ASP A 567 1.63 -14.85 -18.93
C ASP A 567 2.64 -14.04 -19.76
N CYS A 568 3.84 -14.57 -19.92
CA CYS A 568 4.81 -14.12 -20.89
C CYS A 568 4.75 -14.92 -22.20
N TYR A 569 4.43 -14.23 -23.31
CA TYR A 569 4.47 -14.79 -24.67
C TYR A 569 5.63 -14.24 -25.52
N ASN A 570 6.64 -13.61 -24.91
CA ASN A 570 7.79 -13.06 -25.64
C ASN A 570 9.11 -13.52 -25.00
N LYS A 571 9.37 -14.84 -25.03
CA LYS A 571 10.55 -15.47 -24.42
C LYS A 571 11.25 -16.43 -25.38
N GLY A 572 12.54 -16.69 -25.09
CA GLY A 572 13.37 -17.64 -25.82
C GLY A 572 12.96 -19.10 -25.57
N GLU A 573 13.56 -20.02 -26.36
CA GLU A 573 13.19 -21.44 -26.45
C GLU A 573 13.17 -22.22 -25.13
N GLN A 574 13.86 -21.75 -24.09
CA GLN A 574 14.13 -22.51 -22.87
C GLN A 574 12.87 -22.93 -22.10
N ARG A 575 11.76 -22.17 -22.18
CA ARG A 575 10.51 -22.47 -21.46
C ARG A 575 9.56 -23.38 -22.25
N THR A 576 9.42 -23.13 -23.54
CA THR A 576 8.39 -23.76 -24.39
C THR A 576 8.95 -24.81 -25.33
N GLY A 577 10.27 -24.87 -25.50
CA GLY A 577 10.93 -25.70 -26.51
C GLY A 577 11.00 -25.07 -27.90
N TRP A 578 10.49 -23.83 -28.10
CA TRP A 578 10.59 -23.05 -29.34
C TRP A 578 10.48 -21.54 -29.08
N PRO A 579 10.97 -20.64 -29.96
CA PRO A 579 10.95 -19.21 -29.69
C PRO A 579 9.51 -18.68 -29.75
N GLN A 580 9.10 -17.91 -28.75
CA GLN A 580 7.80 -17.23 -28.73
C GLN A 580 7.95 -15.73 -28.95
N SER A 581 6.95 -15.14 -29.59
CA SER A 581 6.78 -13.70 -29.79
C SER A 581 5.40 -13.25 -29.32
N THR A 582 5.27 -12.00 -28.86
CA THR A 582 4.00 -11.50 -28.28
C THR A 582 2.74 -11.83 -29.10
N PRO A 583 2.72 -11.80 -30.46
CA PRO A 583 1.58 -12.22 -31.26
C PRO A 583 1.09 -13.66 -31.05
N ASP A 584 1.93 -14.55 -30.54
CA ASP A 584 1.57 -15.96 -30.33
C ASP A 584 0.46 -16.13 -29.28
N VAL A 585 0.25 -15.14 -28.41
CA VAL A 585 -0.90 -15.10 -27.49
C VAL A 585 -2.24 -15.21 -28.21
N ILE A 586 -2.33 -14.76 -29.48
CA ILE A 586 -3.56 -14.78 -30.25
C ILE A 586 -4.01 -16.22 -30.50
N SER A 587 -3.12 -17.04 -31.09
CA SER A 587 -3.46 -18.42 -31.47
C SER A 587 -3.40 -19.39 -30.28
N GLN A 588 -2.53 -19.14 -29.30
CA GLN A 588 -2.35 -20.02 -28.15
C GLN A 588 -3.42 -19.82 -27.07
N VAL A 589 -3.93 -18.59 -26.91
CA VAL A 589 -4.85 -18.24 -25.82
C VAL A 589 -6.14 -17.62 -26.34
N ALA A 590 -6.07 -16.52 -27.08
CA ALA A 590 -7.26 -15.76 -27.43
C ALA A 590 -8.24 -16.56 -28.32
N ASP A 591 -7.72 -17.26 -29.33
CA ASP A 591 -8.50 -18.18 -30.18
C ASP A 591 -9.05 -19.36 -29.38
N LYS A 592 -8.33 -19.82 -28.35
CA LYS A 592 -8.78 -20.92 -27.47
C LYS A 592 -9.95 -20.51 -26.58
N TYR A 593 -9.94 -19.28 -26.05
CA TYR A 593 -11.13 -18.76 -25.35
C TYR A 593 -12.37 -18.75 -26.25
N VAL A 594 -12.22 -18.46 -27.55
CA VAL A 594 -13.33 -18.53 -28.52
C VAL A 594 -13.73 -19.98 -28.81
N GLU A 595 -12.76 -20.86 -29.10
CA GLU A 595 -12.98 -22.29 -29.38
C GLU A 595 -13.73 -23.00 -28.26
N TYR A 596 -13.36 -22.71 -27.00
CA TYR A 596 -13.97 -23.32 -25.83
C TYR A 596 -15.22 -22.60 -25.33
N ASP A 597 -15.76 -21.59 -26.02
CA ASP A 597 -16.90 -20.77 -25.56
C ASP A 597 -16.71 -20.25 -24.13
N MET A 598 -15.51 -19.76 -23.83
CA MET A 598 -15.15 -19.28 -22.50
C MET A 598 -15.35 -17.77 -22.40
N PRO A 599 -16.02 -17.29 -21.34
CA PRO A 599 -16.07 -15.87 -21.05
C PRO A 599 -14.70 -15.30 -20.74
N ARG A 600 -14.49 -14.04 -21.12
CA ARG A 600 -13.19 -13.37 -21.12
C ARG A 600 -13.30 -11.85 -21.03
N GLY A 601 -12.27 -11.24 -20.46
CA GLY A 601 -12.20 -9.79 -20.25
C GLY A 601 -10.93 -9.17 -20.76
N TRP A 602 -9.79 -9.63 -20.26
CA TRP A 602 -8.51 -8.98 -20.51
C TRP A 602 -7.32 -9.95 -20.45
N ILE A 603 -6.24 -9.60 -21.17
CA ILE A 603 -5.00 -10.39 -21.24
C ILE A 603 -3.78 -9.50 -20.99
N LEU A 604 -2.81 -9.98 -20.20
CA LEU A 604 -1.43 -9.46 -20.13
C LEU A 604 -0.51 -10.42 -20.89
N PRO A 605 0.02 -10.04 -22.06
CA PRO A 605 0.83 -10.94 -22.85
C PRO A 605 2.33 -10.91 -22.51
N ASN A 606 2.74 -10.13 -21.51
CA ASN A 606 4.14 -9.85 -21.18
C ASN A 606 4.49 -10.04 -19.69
N ASP A 607 3.74 -10.85 -18.93
CA ASP A 607 3.93 -10.96 -17.49
C ASP A 607 5.26 -11.64 -17.12
N GLY A 608 6.14 -10.88 -16.45
CA GLY A 608 7.39 -11.37 -15.88
C GLY A 608 8.68 -10.80 -16.48
N TYR A 609 9.75 -10.86 -15.68
CA TYR A 609 11.06 -10.29 -16.00
C TYR A 609 11.59 -10.71 -17.36
N GLY A 610 12.10 -9.71 -18.09
CA GLY A 610 12.72 -9.91 -19.40
C GLY A 610 11.76 -10.33 -20.50
N CYS A 611 10.45 -10.39 -20.25
CA CYS A 611 9.48 -10.73 -21.29
C CYS A 611 9.41 -9.64 -22.35
N GLY A 612 9.15 -8.38 -21.94
CA GLY A 612 8.92 -7.28 -22.87
C GLY A 612 7.80 -7.58 -23.87
N TYR A 613 7.73 -6.84 -24.98
CA TYR A 613 6.74 -7.08 -26.02
C TYR A 613 7.24 -6.66 -27.41
N VAL A 614 6.66 -7.26 -28.44
CA VAL A 614 6.86 -6.90 -29.86
C VAL A 614 5.51 -6.79 -30.58
N LYS A 615 5.41 -5.91 -31.57
CA LYS A 615 4.18 -5.70 -32.39
C LYS A 615 2.92 -5.42 -31.56
N LEU A 616 3.06 -4.65 -30.48
CA LEU A 616 2.00 -4.43 -29.48
C LEU A 616 0.70 -3.87 -30.09
N ASP A 617 0.79 -2.91 -31.01
CA ASP A 617 -0.35 -2.32 -31.72
C ASP A 617 -1.22 -3.38 -32.44
N SER A 618 -0.57 -4.30 -33.17
CA SER A 618 -1.23 -5.40 -33.85
C SER A 618 -1.85 -6.39 -32.86
N VAL A 619 -1.13 -6.72 -31.79
CA VAL A 619 -1.61 -7.63 -30.74
C VAL A 619 -2.86 -7.06 -30.06
N VAL A 620 -2.84 -5.80 -29.63
CA VAL A 620 -4.01 -5.14 -29.03
C VAL A 620 -5.20 -5.16 -29.97
N THR A 621 -4.98 -4.86 -31.26
CA THR A 621 -6.03 -4.87 -32.28
C THR A 621 -6.66 -6.26 -32.46
N GLU A 622 -5.84 -7.31 -32.54
CA GLU A 622 -6.32 -8.68 -32.75
C GLU A 622 -7.00 -9.27 -31.51
N LEU A 623 -6.51 -8.93 -30.31
CA LEU A 623 -7.17 -9.26 -29.05
C LEU A 623 -8.54 -8.56 -28.94
N GLY A 624 -8.62 -7.28 -29.32
CA GLY A 624 -9.86 -6.51 -29.34
C GLY A 624 -10.94 -7.11 -30.25
N LYS A 625 -10.58 -7.63 -31.42
CA LYS A 625 -11.51 -8.35 -32.32
C LYS A 625 -12.15 -9.57 -31.67
N ARG A 626 -11.52 -10.12 -30.63
CA ARG A 626 -12.00 -11.27 -29.86
C ARG A 626 -12.65 -10.85 -28.54
N GLY A 627 -12.84 -9.56 -28.28
CA GLY A 627 -13.50 -9.08 -27.05
C GLY A 627 -12.58 -9.03 -25.82
N PHE A 628 -11.26 -8.94 -26.02
CA PHE A 628 -10.31 -8.70 -24.95
C PHE A 628 -9.88 -7.23 -24.88
N HIS A 629 -9.73 -6.72 -23.67
CA HIS A 629 -8.83 -5.60 -23.38
C HIS A 629 -7.40 -6.13 -23.17
N THR A 630 -6.40 -5.29 -23.40
CA THR A 630 -4.98 -5.68 -23.22
C THR A 630 -4.36 -4.89 -22.08
N GLY A 631 -3.76 -5.58 -21.13
CA GLY A 631 -2.90 -5.01 -20.11
C GLY A 631 -1.43 -5.30 -20.37
N LEU A 632 -0.55 -4.66 -19.61
CA LEU A 632 0.88 -4.94 -19.59
C LEU A 632 1.37 -5.10 -18.15
N TRP A 633 2.30 -6.02 -17.94
CA TRP A 633 3.16 -6.01 -16.78
C TRP A 633 4.20 -4.90 -16.90
N THR A 634 4.44 -4.17 -15.82
CA THR A 634 5.19 -2.92 -15.78
C THR A 634 6.23 -2.95 -14.65
N GLU A 635 7.51 -3.10 -15.03
CA GLU A 635 8.65 -3.25 -14.10
C GLU A 635 9.32 -1.96 -13.67
N ASN A 636 9.40 -0.96 -14.56
CA ASN A 636 10.36 0.14 -14.41
C ASN A 636 9.69 1.50 -14.69
N GLY A 637 8.49 1.69 -14.15
CA GLY A 637 7.72 2.93 -14.30
C GLY A 637 6.93 3.01 -15.61
N VAL A 638 6.45 4.21 -15.93
CA VAL A 638 5.39 4.43 -16.94
C VAL A 638 5.83 5.32 -18.11
N ASP A 639 7.13 5.38 -18.40
CA ASP A 639 7.68 6.27 -19.45
C ASP A 639 7.12 5.99 -20.85
N LYS A 640 6.67 4.74 -21.10
CA LYS A 640 6.09 4.31 -22.37
C LYS A 640 4.56 4.42 -22.42
N ILE A 641 3.92 4.85 -21.33
CA ILE A 641 2.46 4.76 -21.19
C ILE A 641 1.70 5.56 -22.24
N ALA A 642 2.24 6.69 -22.69
CA ALA A 642 1.64 7.48 -23.76
C ALA A 642 1.60 6.73 -25.10
N TYR A 643 2.65 5.93 -25.40
CA TYR A 643 2.67 5.06 -26.56
C TYR A 643 1.78 3.83 -26.34
N GLU A 644 1.92 3.14 -25.21
CA GLU A 644 1.20 1.90 -24.90
C GLU A 644 -0.32 2.13 -24.84
N VAL A 645 -0.78 3.14 -24.10
CA VAL A 645 -2.20 3.45 -23.93
C VAL A 645 -2.74 4.30 -25.08
N GLY A 646 -2.04 5.39 -25.41
CA GLY A 646 -2.51 6.40 -26.35
C GLY A 646 -2.38 5.98 -27.83
N LYS A 647 -1.37 5.18 -28.18
CA LYS A 647 -1.16 4.72 -29.56
C LYS A 647 -1.51 3.24 -29.77
N CYS A 648 -1.09 2.34 -28.89
CA CYS A 648 -1.36 0.91 -29.05
C CYS A 648 -2.74 0.51 -28.52
N GLY A 649 -3.23 1.16 -27.46
CA GLY A 649 -4.57 0.90 -26.91
C GLY A 649 -4.62 0.00 -25.68
N THR A 650 -3.53 -0.17 -24.93
CA THR A 650 -3.54 -0.93 -23.67
C THR A 650 -4.34 -0.20 -22.59
N ARG A 651 -4.86 -0.93 -21.59
CA ARG A 651 -5.83 -0.43 -20.59
C ARG A 651 -5.56 -0.88 -19.15
N LEU A 652 -4.46 -1.59 -18.91
CA LEU A 652 -4.12 -2.12 -17.58
C LEU A 652 -2.60 -2.14 -17.39
N CYS A 653 -2.15 -1.79 -16.20
CA CYS A 653 -0.77 -1.97 -15.73
C CYS A 653 -0.76 -2.93 -14.52
N LYS A 654 -0.08 -4.07 -14.62
CA LYS A 654 0.28 -4.90 -13.46
C LYS A 654 1.67 -4.50 -12.99
N LEU A 655 1.76 -3.97 -11.78
CA LEU A 655 2.98 -3.39 -11.25
C LEU A 655 3.83 -4.48 -10.60
N ASP A 656 5.08 -4.53 -11.02
CA ASP A 656 6.03 -5.52 -10.53
C ASP A 656 6.55 -5.21 -9.12
N VAL A 657 6.97 -6.24 -8.39
CA VAL A 657 7.64 -6.11 -7.10
C VAL A 657 9.00 -5.42 -7.19
N ALA A 658 9.72 -5.47 -8.31
CA ALA A 658 10.95 -4.68 -8.46
C ALA A 658 10.67 -3.18 -8.51
N TRP A 659 9.46 -2.78 -8.93
CA TRP A 659 8.98 -1.44 -8.74
C TRP A 659 8.38 -1.30 -7.34
N VAL A 660 7.19 -1.82 -7.08
CA VAL A 660 6.41 -1.42 -5.89
C VAL A 660 6.81 -2.13 -4.59
N GLY A 661 7.83 -3.00 -4.61
CA GLY A 661 8.18 -3.90 -3.51
C GLY A 661 8.65 -3.22 -2.22
N GLU A 662 9.15 -1.97 -2.29
CA GLU A 662 9.41 -1.16 -1.08
C GLU A 662 8.14 -0.93 -0.26
N GLY A 663 6.98 -1.00 -0.91
CA GLY A 663 5.68 -0.82 -0.29
C GLY A 663 5.36 0.62 0.09
N TYR A 664 4.36 0.78 0.95
CA TYR A 664 4.03 2.05 1.60
C TYR A 664 3.81 3.19 0.58
N GLU A 665 4.60 4.26 0.70
CA GLU A 665 4.57 5.41 -0.20
C GLU A 665 5.00 5.05 -1.63
N PHE A 666 5.99 4.18 -1.80
CA PHE A 666 6.53 3.83 -3.11
C PHE A 666 5.49 3.08 -3.95
N ALA A 667 4.82 2.09 -3.34
CA ALA A 667 3.73 1.37 -3.98
C ALA A 667 2.54 2.28 -4.30
N LEU A 668 2.16 3.17 -3.37
CA LEU A 668 1.05 4.10 -3.57
C LEU A 668 1.33 5.07 -4.72
N ASN A 669 2.54 5.61 -4.79
CA ASN A 669 2.98 6.49 -5.88
C ASN A 669 3.05 5.75 -7.21
N GLY A 670 3.52 4.50 -7.21
CA GLY A 670 3.53 3.67 -8.42
C GLY A 670 2.13 3.41 -8.95
N CYS A 671 1.20 3.04 -8.06
CA CYS A 671 -0.21 2.86 -8.40
C CYS A 671 -0.82 4.14 -8.97
N LYS A 672 -0.57 5.29 -8.33
CA LYS A 672 -1.06 6.59 -8.78
C LYS A 672 -0.53 6.93 -10.17
N SER A 673 0.77 6.82 -10.40
CA SER A 673 1.41 7.15 -11.68
C SER A 673 0.88 6.29 -12.83
N ALA A 674 0.69 4.99 -12.60
CA ALA A 674 0.10 4.11 -13.61
C ALA A 674 -1.39 4.43 -13.87
N PHE A 675 -2.17 4.62 -12.81
CA PHE A 675 -3.60 4.92 -12.90
C PHE A 675 -3.85 6.24 -13.64
N GLU A 676 -3.21 7.32 -13.20
CA GLU A 676 -3.31 8.65 -13.81
C GLU A 676 -2.67 8.67 -15.21
N GLY A 677 -1.63 7.87 -15.45
CA GLY A 677 -1.01 7.73 -16.76
C GLY A 677 -1.93 7.07 -17.80
N ILE A 678 -2.70 6.04 -17.41
CA ILE A 678 -3.77 5.49 -18.26
C ILE A 678 -4.82 6.56 -18.51
N GLU A 679 -5.34 7.16 -17.45
CA GLU A 679 -6.40 8.17 -17.50
C GLU A 679 -6.01 9.47 -18.26
N SER A 680 -4.73 9.77 -18.40
CA SER A 680 -4.26 10.93 -19.17
C SER A 680 -4.20 10.67 -20.67
N ASN A 681 -4.21 9.41 -21.09
CA ASN A 681 -4.09 9.00 -22.50
C ASN A 681 -5.39 8.40 -23.08
N THR A 682 -6.45 8.25 -22.26
CA THR A 682 -7.78 7.82 -22.69
C THR A 682 -8.88 8.36 -21.77
N ASN A 683 -10.15 8.38 -22.22
CA ASN A 683 -11.29 8.65 -21.34
C ASN A 683 -11.78 7.40 -20.59
N GLU A 684 -11.22 6.22 -20.89
CA GLU A 684 -11.51 4.99 -20.14
C GLU A 684 -10.98 5.06 -18.70
N ARG A 685 -11.55 4.24 -17.82
CA ARG A 685 -11.15 4.18 -16.40
C ARG A 685 -9.79 3.53 -16.27
N GLY A 686 -8.95 4.06 -15.38
CA GLY A 686 -7.66 3.45 -15.07
C GLY A 686 -7.83 2.04 -14.47
N PHE A 687 -6.98 1.10 -14.84
CA PHE A 687 -6.90 -0.22 -14.22
C PHE A 687 -5.46 -0.52 -13.84
N VAL A 688 -5.21 -0.72 -12.55
CA VAL A 688 -3.91 -1.08 -12.03
C VAL A 688 -4.06 -2.33 -11.15
N TRP A 689 -3.06 -3.19 -11.20
CA TRP A 689 -2.95 -4.39 -10.37
C TRP A 689 -1.62 -4.36 -9.63
N ALA A 690 -1.62 -4.37 -8.30
CA ALA A 690 -0.40 -4.18 -7.51
C ALA A 690 -0.41 -4.96 -6.18
N VAL A 691 0.74 -4.93 -5.52
CA VAL A 691 0.98 -5.41 -4.14
C VAL A 691 1.65 -4.33 -3.31
N CYS A 692 1.94 -4.66 -2.05
CA CYS A 692 2.67 -3.82 -1.11
C CYS A 692 1.98 -2.47 -0.88
N GLY A 693 0.65 -2.44 -1.07
CA GLY A 693 -0.17 -1.24 -0.91
C GLY A 693 -0.18 -0.70 0.52
N TRP A 694 -0.85 0.43 0.67
CA TRP A 694 -1.04 1.11 1.94
C TRP A 694 -2.44 1.75 2.01
N ALA A 695 -2.72 2.52 3.05
CA ALA A 695 -3.91 3.36 3.07
C ALA A 695 -3.94 4.30 1.85
N GLY A 696 -5.06 4.30 1.11
CA GLY A 696 -5.24 5.09 -0.11
C GLY A 696 -5.03 4.31 -1.41
N THR A 697 -4.45 3.10 -1.38
CA THR A 697 -4.27 2.27 -2.58
C THR A 697 -5.60 1.91 -3.26
N GLN A 698 -6.70 1.81 -2.50
CA GLN A 698 -8.02 1.50 -3.03
C GLN A 698 -8.50 2.50 -4.11
N ARG A 699 -7.96 3.73 -4.13
CA ARG A 699 -8.29 4.75 -5.13
C ARG A 699 -7.74 4.45 -6.53
N TYR A 700 -6.73 3.61 -6.62
CA TYR A 700 -5.91 3.47 -7.82
C TYR A 700 -5.76 2.02 -8.27
N SER A 701 -5.82 1.04 -7.38
CA SER A 701 -5.40 -0.32 -7.72
C SER A 701 -6.31 -1.42 -7.18
N THR A 702 -6.34 -2.51 -7.94
CA THR A 702 -6.67 -3.85 -7.46
C THR A 702 -5.50 -4.35 -6.62
N VAL A 703 -5.78 -4.79 -5.40
CA VAL A 703 -4.74 -5.34 -4.51
C VAL A 703 -4.74 -6.86 -4.61
N TRP A 704 -3.57 -7.41 -4.91
CA TRP A 704 -3.36 -8.85 -5.05
C TRP A 704 -2.53 -9.40 -3.90
N SER A 705 -2.73 -10.67 -3.60
CA SER A 705 -2.20 -11.34 -2.43
C SER A 705 -0.72 -11.69 -2.49
N GLY A 706 -0.07 -11.61 -3.66
CA GLY A 706 1.30 -12.09 -3.85
C GLY A 706 1.37 -13.50 -4.45
N ASP A 707 2.57 -14.04 -4.57
CA ASP A 707 2.82 -15.35 -5.19
C ASP A 707 2.65 -16.49 -4.18
N GLN A 708 1.71 -17.42 -4.41
CA GLN A 708 1.51 -18.59 -3.53
C GLN A 708 1.44 -19.91 -4.28
N VAL A 709 1.68 -20.99 -3.54
CA VAL A 709 1.52 -22.37 -4.00
C VAL A 709 0.11 -22.87 -3.71
N SER A 710 -0.63 -23.24 -4.75
CA SER A 710 -1.99 -23.74 -4.58
C SER A 710 -2.08 -25.16 -4.03
N ASN A 711 -3.01 -25.30 -3.12
CA ASN A 711 -3.50 -26.53 -2.51
C ASN A 711 -4.91 -26.25 -1.91
N TRP A 712 -5.41 -27.09 -1.01
CA TRP A 712 -6.72 -26.85 -0.39
C TRP A 712 -6.70 -25.73 0.67
N ASP A 713 -5.58 -25.57 1.37
CA ASP A 713 -5.38 -24.47 2.30
C ASP A 713 -5.33 -23.12 1.59
N TYR A 714 -4.79 -23.07 0.37
CA TYR A 714 -4.87 -21.89 -0.50
C TYR A 714 -6.31 -21.36 -0.62
N ILE A 715 -7.27 -22.21 -0.95
CA ILE A 715 -8.69 -21.79 -0.98
C ILE A 715 -9.15 -21.37 0.42
N ARG A 716 -8.80 -22.15 1.46
CA ARG A 716 -9.24 -21.93 2.84
C ARG A 716 -8.88 -20.54 3.36
N TYR A 717 -7.61 -20.16 3.33
CA TYR A 717 -7.17 -18.90 3.96
C TYR A 717 -7.45 -17.68 3.07
N HIS A 718 -7.60 -17.84 1.75
CA HIS A 718 -7.94 -16.70 0.88
C HIS A 718 -9.36 -16.14 1.06
N ILE A 719 -10.30 -16.93 1.59
CA ILE A 719 -11.66 -16.46 1.88
C ILE A 719 -11.64 -15.34 2.95
N PRO A 720 -11.04 -15.54 4.14
CA PRO A 720 -10.86 -14.46 5.11
C PRO A 720 -9.88 -13.39 4.64
N THR A 721 -8.85 -13.69 3.83
CA THR A 721 -7.96 -12.66 3.26
C THR A 721 -8.72 -11.60 2.46
N ILE A 722 -9.56 -12.03 1.50
CA ILE A 722 -10.29 -11.10 0.63
C ILE A 722 -11.36 -10.33 1.42
N THR A 723 -12.08 -11.01 2.31
CA THR A 723 -13.12 -10.36 3.12
C THR A 723 -12.55 -9.42 4.19
N GLY A 724 -11.38 -9.74 4.75
CA GLY A 724 -10.60 -8.87 5.63
C GLY A 724 -10.11 -7.61 4.94
N ALA A 725 -9.56 -7.73 3.72
CA ALA A 725 -9.20 -6.58 2.89
C ALA A 725 -10.41 -5.67 2.61
N GLY A 726 -11.59 -6.26 2.42
CA GLY A 726 -12.86 -5.54 2.30
C GLY A 726 -13.19 -4.66 3.52
N LEU A 727 -12.83 -5.10 4.74
CA LEU A 727 -12.95 -4.32 5.99
C LEU A 727 -11.91 -3.19 6.09
N SER A 728 -11.09 -3.00 5.06
CA SER A 728 -10.19 -1.86 4.86
C SER A 728 -10.50 -1.10 3.56
N ALA A 729 -11.75 -1.21 3.08
CA ALA A 729 -12.24 -0.58 1.84
C ALA A 729 -11.55 -1.03 0.54
N MET A 730 -10.80 -2.13 0.55
CA MET A 730 -10.17 -2.70 -0.64
C MET A 730 -11.17 -3.56 -1.41
N ASN A 731 -12.14 -2.93 -2.08
CA ASN A 731 -13.21 -3.63 -2.82
C ASN A 731 -12.66 -4.58 -3.89
N ALA A 732 -11.60 -4.17 -4.59
CA ALA A 732 -10.92 -4.97 -5.61
C ALA A 732 -9.75 -5.77 -5.01
N ALA A 733 -9.96 -6.47 -3.90
CA ALA A 733 -8.98 -7.42 -3.35
C ALA A 733 -9.15 -8.80 -4.00
N THR A 734 -8.03 -9.45 -4.34
CA THR A 734 -8.05 -10.73 -5.08
C THR A 734 -6.79 -11.56 -4.89
N SER A 735 -6.82 -12.80 -5.39
CA SER A 735 -5.66 -13.66 -5.58
C SER A 735 -5.74 -14.41 -6.91
N ASP A 736 -4.64 -15.04 -7.35
CA ASP A 736 -4.61 -15.79 -8.60
C ASP A 736 -5.52 -17.02 -8.56
N VAL A 737 -6.30 -17.26 -9.62
CA VAL A 737 -7.09 -18.50 -9.71
C VAL A 737 -6.15 -19.71 -9.65
N ASP A 738 -6.32 -20.53 -8.60
CA ASP A 738 -5.48 -21.69 -8.28
C ASP A 738 -3.99 -21.38 -8.04
N GLY A 739 -3.64 -20.17 -7.59
CA GLY A 739 -2.27 -19.78 -7.28
C GLY A 739 -1.32 -19.79 -8.49
N ILE A 740 -0.25 -19.00 -8.41
CA ILE A 740 0.76 -18.96 -9.48
C ILE A 740 1.56 -20.29 -9.57
N PHE A 741 1.78 -20.97 -8.44
CA PHE A 741 2.48 -22.26 -8.38
C PHE A 741 1.56 -23.42 -7.95
N GLY A 742 1.96 -24.67 -8.18
CA GLY A 742 1.28 -25.86 -7.67
C GLY A 742 -0.09 -26.12 -8.28
N GLY A 743 -1.08 -26.51 -7.48
CA GLY A 743 -2.48 -26.67 -7.92
C GLY A 743 -2.87 -28.04 -8.50
N SER A 744 -4.12 -28.14 -8.94
CA SER A 744 -4.73 -29.38 -9.43
C SER A 744 -6.04 -29.08 -10.18
N PRO A 745 -6.56 -30.02 -11.00
CA PRO A 745 -7.85 -29.84 -11.66
C PRO A 745 -9.00 -29.49 -10.69
N LYS A 746 -9.00 -30.10 -9.49
CA LYS A 746 -10.05 -29.88 -8.49
C LYS A 746 -9.90 -28.54 -7.78
N THR A 747 -8.70 -28.18 -7.35
CA THR A 747 -8.47 -26.89 -6.66
C THR A 747 -8.72 -25.73 -7.61
N TYR A 748 -8.33 -25.84 -8.88
CA TYR A 748 -8.64 -24.84 -9.90
C TYR A 748 -10.15 -24.60 -10.04
N THR A 749 -10.92 -25.65 -10.27
CA THR A 749 -12.37 -25.52 -10.41
C THR A 749 -13.01 -24.99 -9.13
N ARG A 750 -12.54 -25.41 -7.94
CA ARG A 750 -13.08 -24.93 -6.66
C ARG A 750 -12.74 -23.48 -6.39
N ASP A 751 -11.55 -23.03 -6.75
CA ASP A 751 -11.10 -21.66 -6.52
C ASP A 751 -11.81 -20.68 -7.48
N LEU A 752 -11.90 -21.02 -8.77
CA LEU A 752 -12.65 -20.25 -9.76
C LEU A 752 -14.13 -20.09 -9.35
N GLN A 753 -14.74 -21.16 -8.84
CA GLN A 753 -16.15 -21.20 -8.45
C GLN A 753 -16.56 -20.11 -7.48
N TRP A 754 -15.76 -19.83 -6.45
CA TRP A 754 -16.13 -18.83 -5.45
C TRP A 754 -15.67 -17.42 -5.83
N LYS A 755 -14.56 -17.30 -6.58
CA LYS A 755 -14.06 -16.02 -7.12
C LYS A 755 -15.01 -15.39 -8.13
N VAL A 756 -15.89 -16.18 -8.76
CA VAL A 756 -17.03 -15.64 -9.52
C VAL A 756 -17.93 -14.71 -8.69
N PHE A 757 -17.93 -14.82 -7.37
CA PHE A 757 -18.71 -13.97 -6.47
C PHE A 757 -17.88 -12.85 -5.81
N THR A 758 -16.62 -12.66 -6.21
CA THR A 758 -15.80 -11.48 -5.86
C THR A 758 -15.75 -10.51 -7.05
N PRO A 759 -15.37 -9.22 -6.85
CA PRO A 759 -15.40 -8.23 -7.94
C PRO A 759 -14.54 -8.60 -9.15
N ILE A 760 -13.26 -8.87 -8.94
CA ILE A 760 -12.21 -8.96 -9.96
C ILE A 760 -11.36 -10.19 -9.62
N PHE A 761 -10.91 -10.92 -10.64
CA PHE A 761 -9.95 -12.03 -10.50
C PHE A 761 -9.25 -12.29 -11.85
N MET A 762 -8.09 -12.93 -11.80
CA MET A 762 -7.38 -13.38 -13.00
C MET A 762 -6.73 -14.74 -12.77
N THR A 763 -6.37 -15.38 -13.87
CA THR A 763 -5.44 -16.51 -13.85
C THR A 763 -4.03 -16.08 -14.22
N MET A 764 -3.02 -16.72 -13.60
CA MET A 764 -1.61 -16.40 -13.78
C MET A 764 -0.85 -17.64 -14.26
N SER A 765 -0.49 -17.68 -15.54
CA SER A 765 0.12 -18.86 -16.18
C SER A 765 1.65 -18.78 -16.22
N GLY A 766 2.27 -19.92 -16.51
CA GLY A 766 3.68 -20.00 -16.87
C GLY A 766 4.70 -20.29 -15.79
N TRP A 767 4.23 -20.49 -14.56
CA TRP A 767 5.08 -20.76 -13.40
C TRP A 767 4.79 -22.11 -12.73
N ALA A 768 3.68 -22.77 -13.10
CA ALA A 768 3.33 -24.12 -12.67
C ALA A 768 3.57 -25.14 -13.79
N ASP A 769 3.56 -26.43 -13.45
CA ASP A 769 3.73 -27.54 -14.42
C ASP A 769 2.67 -27.55 -15.53
N ALA A 770 1.49 -26.97 -15.26
CA ALA A 770 0.42 -26.78 -16.23
C ALA A 770 0.02 -25.30 -16.25
N ASP A 771 -0.26 -24.77 -17.44
CA ASP A 771 -0.81 -23.43 -17.58
C ASP A 771 -2.20 -23.31 -16.92
N ARG A 772 -2.63 -22.08 -16.67
CA ARG A 772 -3.77 -21.80 -15.79
C ARG A 772 -5.03 -21.36 -16.51
N GLN A 773 -5.15 -21.64 -17.81
CA GLN A 773 -6.40 -21.34 -18.54
C GLN A 773 -7.54 -22.29 -18.12
N PRO A 774 -8.81 -21.83 -18.13
CA PRO A 774 -9.93 -22.57 -17.53
C PRO A 774 -10.33 -23.87 -18.25
N TRP A 775 -9.70 -24.20 -19.38
CA TRP A 775 -9.94 -25.42 -20.15
C TRP A 775 -8.83 -26.47 -20.04
N VAL A 776 -7.69 -26.14 -19.42
CA VAL A 776 -6.45 -26.96 -19.48
C VAL A 776 -6.68 -28.41 -19.02
N TYR A 777 -7.58 -28.64 -18.08
CA TYR A 777 -7.83 -29.97 -17.52
C TYR A 777 -8.96 -30.76 -18.22
N GLY A 778 -9.57 -30.23 -19.28
CA GLY A 778 -10.62 -30.92 -20.04
C GLY A 778 -11.90 -31.21 -19.25
N HIS A 779 -12.77 -32.06 -19.80
CA HIS A 779 -14.00 -32.49 -19.14
C HIS A 779 -13.72 -33.31 -17.86
N PRO A 780 -14.43 -33.09 -16.75
CA PRO A 780 -15.58 -32.18 -16.58
C PRO A 780 -15.22 -30.75 -16.17
N TYR A 781 -13.95 -30.46 -15.89
CA TYR A 781 -13.49 -29.18 -15.34
C TYR A 781 -13.80 -28.00 -16.27
N THR A 782 -13.52 -28.15 -17.57
CA THR A 782 -13.81 -27.12 -18.59
C THR A 782 -15.29 -26.71 -18.59
N ASP A 783 -16.21 -27.66 -18.54
CA ASP A 783 -17.64 -27.36 -18.58
C ASP A 783 -18.13 -26.68 -17.31
N ILE A 784 -17.59 -27.09 -16.16
CA ILE A 784 -17.90 -26.47 -14.87
C ILE A 784 -17.34 -25.04 -14.83
N ASN A 785 -16.08 -24.85 -15.21
CA ASN A 785 -15.46 -23.53 -15.24
C ASN A 785 -16.24 -22.58 -16.18
N ARG A 786 -16.62 -23.05 -17.37
CA ARG A 786 -17.48 -22.29 -18.30
C ARG A 786 -18.80 -21.90 -17.67
N LYS A 787 -19.51 -22.84 -17.03
CA LYS A 787 -20.79 -22.59 -16.34
C LYS A 787 -20.67 -21.45 -15.32
N PHE A 788 -19.62 -21.46 -14.50
CA PHE A 788 -19.40 -20.43 -13.47
C PHE A 788 -18.98 -19.09 -14.07
N LEU A 789 -18.13 -19.07 -15.09
CA LEU A 789 -17.79 -17.83 -15.80
C LEU A 789 -19.00 -17.21 -16.52
N LYS A 790 -19.89 -18.03 -17.09
CA LYS A 790 -21.14 -17.54 -17.71
C LYS A 790 -22.08 -16.96 -16.64
N LEU A 791 -22.14 -17.58 -15.46
CA LEU A 791 -22.87 -17.02 -14.32
C LEU A 791 -22.29 -15.66 -13.89
N LYS A 792 -20.96 -15.50 -13.84
CA LYS A 792 -20.31 -14.20 -13.58
C LYS A 792 -20.79 -13.13 -14.54
N MET A 793 -20.76 -13.42 -15.85
CA MET A 793 -21.18 -12.47 -16.89
C MET A 793 -22.64 -12.04 -16.71
N ARG A 794 -23.53 -12.99 -16.41
CA ARG A 794 -24.92 -12.68 -16.12
C ARG A 794 -25.08 -11.83 -14.86
N LEU A 795 -24.26 -12.03 -13.83
CA LEU A 795 -24.29 -11.26 -12.57
C LEU A 795 -23.63 -9.87 -12.66
N ASN A 796 -23.08 -9.48 -13.81
CA ASN A 796 -22.46 -8.16 -13.97
C ASN A 796 -23.31 -6.97 -13.47
N PRO A 797 -24.62 -6.81 -13.77
CA PRO A 797 -25.38 -5.67 -13.27
C PRO A 797 -25.54 -5.66 -11.74
N TYR A 798 -25.63 -6.84 -11.11
CA TYR A 798 -25.61 -6.98 -9.65
C TYR A 798 -24.25 -6.58 -9.09
N ALA A 799 -23.17 -7.20 -9.56
CA ALA A 799 -21.80 -6.93 -9.11
C ALA A 799 -21.40 -5.47 -9.33
N TYR A 800 -21.75 -4.90 -10.48
CA TYR A 800 -21.44 -3.53 -10.86
C TYR A 800 -22.14 -2.50 -9.97
N THR A 801 -23.38 -2.78 -9.55
CA THR A 801 -24.11 -1.95 -8.59
C THR A 801 -23.40 -1.93 -7.22
N TYR A 802 -22.87 -3.07 -6.77
CA TYR A 802 -22.08 -3.13 -5.52
C TYR A 802 -20.68 -2.52 -5.66
N CYS A 803 -20.04 -2.62 -6.82
CA CYS A 803 -18.81 -1.87 -7.08
C CYS A 803 -19.05 -0.36 -7.05
N HIS A 804 -20.20 0.10 -7.54
CA HIS A 804 -20.62 1.49 -7.38
C HIS A 804 -20.92 1.84 -5.92
N GLU A 805 -21.57 0.97 -5.14
CA GLU A 805 -21.72 1.18 -3.68
C GLU A 805 -20.35 1.33 -3.01
N ALA A 806 -19.39 0.46 -3.33
CA ALA A 806 -18.03 0.55 -2.83
C ALA A 806 -17.36 1.87 -3.21
N HIS A 807 -17.51 2.32 -4.46
CA HIS A 807 -17.03 3.61 -4.91
C HIS A 807 -17.68 4.78 -4.16
N MET A 808 -18.93 4.67 -3.73
CA MET A 808 -19.60 5.76 -3.00
C MET A 808 -19.33 5.73 -1.49
N THR A 809 -19.13 4.54 -0.92
CA THR A 809 -19.23 4.32 0.54
C THR A 809 -18.07 3.56 1.16
N GLY A 810 -17.14 3.03 0.37
CA GLY A 810 -16.09 2.13 0.86
C GLY A 810 -16.58 0.72 1.23
N VAL A 811 -17.89 0.46 1.27
CA VAL A 811 -18.46 -0.85 1.59
C VAL A 811 -18.21 -1.82 0.43
N PRO A 812 -17.42 -2.91 0.61
CA PRO A 812 -17.04 -3.80 -0.48
C PRO A 812 -18.23 -4.65 -0.96
N MET A 813 -18.09 -5.23 -2.15
CA MET A 813 -19.00 -6.28 -2.63
C MET A 813 -18.80 -7.60 -1.88
N ALA A 814 -17.55 -8.03 -1.67
CA ALA A 814 -17.24 -9.24 -0.89
C ALA A 814 -17.12 -8.87 0.59
N ARG A 815 -18.08 -9.30 1.41
CA ARG A 815 -18.27 -8.84 2.79
C ARG A 815 -18.10 -9.98 3.77
N ALA A 816 -17.25 -9.78 4.78
CA ALA A 816 -17.30 -10.61 5.97
C ALA A 816 -18.72 -10.55 6.59
N MET A 817 -19.18 -11.66 7.16
CA MET A 817 -20.56 -11.78 7.65
C MET A 817 -20.95 -10.67 8.64
N VAL A 818 -20.02 -10.25 9.50
CA VAL A 818 -20.20 -9.15 10.48
C VAL A 818 -20.65 -7.83 9.85
N LEU A 819 -20.31 -7.56 8.60
CA LEU A 819 -20.66 -6.30 7.95
C LEU A 819 -22.16 -6.20 7.67
N GLU A 820 -22.83 -7.33 7.44
CA GLU A 820 -24.29 -7.42 7.25
C GLU A 820 -25.05 -7.77 8.52
N PHE A 821 -24.41 -8.48 9.45
CA PHE A 821 -25.04 -9.01 10.66
C PHE A 821 -24.27 -8.64 11.94
N PRO A 822 -23.93 -7.36 12.18
CA PRO A 822 -23.05 -6.97 13.30
C PRO A 822 -23.62 -7.30 14.69
N ASP A 823 -24.95 -7.43 14.81
CA ASP A 823 -25.64 -7.80 16.05
C ASP A 823 -25.62 -9.32 16.33
N ASP A 824 -25.30 -10.14 15.33
CA ASP A 824 -25.17 -11.58 15.48
C ASP A 824 -23.75 -11.94 15.92
N VAL A 825 -23.61 -12.30 17.20
CA VAL A 825 -22.33 -12.64 17.83
C VAL A 825 -21.57 -13.75 17.12
N VAL A 826 -22.26 -14.66 16.42
CA VAL A 826 -21.63 -15.77 15.68
C VAL A 826 -20.83 -15.25 14.47
N THR A 827 -21.20 -14.08 13.95
CA THR A 827 -20.57 -13.51 12.75
C THR A 827 -19.37 -12.62 13.03
N ARG A 828 -19.13 -12.28 14.30
CA ARG A 828 -18.13 -11.29 14.73
C ARG A 828 -16.69 -11.81 14.70
N ASP A 829 -16.51 -13.11 14.84
CA ASP A 829 -15.18 -13.73 14.91
C ASP A 829 -14.97 -14.80 13.84
N THR A 830 -13.86 -15.54 13.96
CA THR A 830 -13.47 -16.57 12.99
C THR A 830 -14.46 -17.72 12.81
N THR A 831 -15.52 -17.81 13.61
CA THR A 831 -16.59 -18.81 13.51
C THR A 831 -17.23 -18.84 12.12
N THR A 832 -17.32 -17.70 11.42
CA THR A 832 -17.85 -17.62 10.05
C THR A 832 -16.80 -17.30 8.98
N GLN A 833 -15.50 -17.49 9.24
CA GLN A 833 -14.42 -17.03 8.35
C GLN A 833 -14.39 -17.67 6.95
N TYR A 834 -15.05 -18.82 6.76
CA TYR A 834 -15.06 -19.55 5.48
C TYR A 834 -16.38 -19.40 4.70
N GLN A 835 -17.13 -18.35 4.98
CA GLN A 835 -18.30 -17.92 4.22
C GLN A 835 -18.37 -16.40 4.18
N PHE A 836 -19.00 -15.84 3.16
CA PHE A 836 -19.08 -14.39 2.98
C PHE A 836 -20.36 -13.98 2.26
N MET A 837 -20.73 -12.72 2.39
CA MET A 837 -21.81 -12.12 1.62
C MET A 837 -21.24 -11.47 0.35
N SER A 838 -21.75 -11.84 -0.82
CA SER A 838 -21.53 -11.15 -2.09
C SER A 838 -22.69 -10.16 -2.28
N GLY A 839 -22.43 -8.88 -2.02
CA GLY A 839 -23.47 -7.88 -1.79
C GLY A 839 -24.23 -8.15 -0.49
N GLU A 840 -25.49 -7.72 -0.39
CA GLU A 840 -26.36 -7.98 0.78
C GLU A 840 -27.25 -9.23 0.62
N TRP A 841 -27.34 -9.83 -0.59
CA TRP A 841 -28.35 -10.84 -0.91
C TRP A 841 -27.83 -12.27 -1.08
N MET A 842 -26.55 -12.46 -1.46
CA MET A 842 -25.98 -13.77 -1.74
C MET A 842 -24.94 -14.16 -0.70
N MET A 843 -25.17 -15.26 0.03
CA MET A 843 -24.15 -15.87 0.88
C MET A 843 -23.43 -16.97 0.11
N VAL A 844 -22.10 -16.92 0.09
CA VAL A 844 -21.24 -17.91 -0.58
C VAL A 844 -20.45 -18.66 0.49
N ALA A 845 -20.47 -19.98 0.45
CA ALA A 845 -19.74 -20.84 1.39
C ALA A 845 -18.81 -21.80 0.62
N PRO A 846 -17.60 -21.35 0.23
CA PRO A 846 -16.72 -22.10 -0.66
C PRO A 846 -16.34 -23.47 -0.12
N VAL A 847 -16.03 -24.41 -1.02
CA VAL A 847 -15.48 -25.72 -0.68
C VAL A 847 -13.96 -25.63 -0.67
N TYR A 848 -13.38 -25.64 0.52
CA TYR A 848 -11.94 -25.50 0.75
C TYR A 848 -11.28 -26.80 1.25
N THR A 849 -11.94 -27.96 1.11
CA THR A 849 -11.37 -29.26 1.47
C THR A 849 -11.55 -30.29 0.36
N ARG A 850 -10.77 -31.37 0.40
CA ARG A 850 -10.86 -32.51 -0.55
C ARG A 850 -12.22 -33.20 -0.57
N LYS A 851 -13.08 -32.98 0.42
CA LYS A 851 -14.39 -33.62 0.53
C LYS A 851 -15.37 -32.92 -0.41
N ASN A 852 -16.23 -33.69 -1.06
CA ASN A 852 -17.39 -33.16 -1.80
C ASN A 852 -18.55 -32.76 -0.86
N VAL A 853 -18.19 -32.29 0.33
CA VAL A 853 -19.10 -31.99 1.43
C VAL A 853 -18.61 -30.73 2.10
N ARG A 854 -19.53 -29.80 2.38
CA ARG A 854 -19.26 -28.60 3.16
C ARG A 854 -19.99 -28.70 4.51
N ASP A 855 -19.20 -28.69 5.58
CA ASP A 855 -19.66 -28.72 6.97
C ASP A 855 -19.58 -27.32 7.57
N SER A 856 -20.39 -26.98 8.58
CA SER A 856 -20.33 -25.72 9.31
C SER A 856 -20.63 -24.48 8.46
N ILE A 857 -21.77 -24.49 7.78
CA ILE A 857 -22.36 -23.29 7.15
C ILE A 857 -23.34 -22.68 8.15
N TYR A 858 -23.13 -21.44 8.54
CA TYR A 858 -24.04 -20.71 9.43
C TYR A 858 -25.00 -19.83 8.62
N PHE A 859 -26.28 -19.86 8.96
CA PHE A 859 -27.28 -18.96 8.40
C PHE A 859 -27.64 -17.89 9.43
N PRO A 860 -27.32 -16.60 9.19
CA PRO A 860 -27.81 -15.50 10.04
C PRO A 860 -29.34 -15.36 9.98
N ALA A 861 -29.89 -14.44 10.77
CA ALA A 861 -31.35 -14.24 10.87
C ALA A 861 -32.05 -13.99 9.51
N GLY A 862 -33.16 -14.71 9.28
CA GLY A 862 -33.97 -14.68 8.06
C GLY A 862 -34.22 -16.09 7.49
N GLU A 863 -34.93 -16.20 6.37
CA GLU A 863 -34.94 -17.41 5.55
C GLU A 863 -33.89 -17.30 4.44
N TRP A 864 -33.27 -18.44 4.13
CA TRP A 864 -32.25 -18.59 3.11
C TRP A 864 -32.65 -19.67 2.12
N TYR A 865 -32.32 -19.49 0.86
CA TYR A 865 -32.69 -20.39 -0.22
C TYR A 865 -31.45 -20.84 -0.96
N ASP A 866 -31.24 -22.15 -1.06
CA ASP A 866 -30.21 -22.72 -1.92
C ASP A 866 -30.39 -22.23 -3.36
N TYR A 867 -29.36 -21.59 -3.91
CA TYR A 867 -29.41 -21.05 -5.27
C TYR A 867 -29.61 -22.14 -6.33
N TRP A 868 -29.12 -23.36 -6.08
CA TRP A 868 -29.14 -24.47 -7.05
C TRP A 868 -30.36 -25.35 -6.92
N THR A 869 -30.82 -25.59 -5.69
CA THR A 869 -31.92 -26.53 -5.42
C THR A 869 -33.23 -25.85 -5.04
N GLY A 870 -33.19 -24.58 -4.63
CA GLY A 870 -34.34 -23.85 -4.08
C GLY A 870 -34.74 -24.26 -2.65
N LYS A 871 -34.03 -25.23 -2.06
CA LYS A 871 -34.28 -25.69 -0.69
C LYS A 871 -34.18 -24.53 0.29
N LYS A 872 -35.19 -24.42 1.16
CA LYS A 872 -35.26 -23.41 2.22
C LYS A 872 -34.47 -23.85 3.46
N TYR A 873 -33.75 -22.91 4.05
CA TYR A 873 -33.06 -23.02 5.34
C TYR A 873 -33.50 -21.88 6.25
N GLU A 874 -33.67 -22.19 7.53
CA GLU A 874 -34.00 -21.21 8.56
C GLU A 874 -32.72 -20.61 9.15
N GLY A 875 -32.73 -19.30 9.38
CA GLY A 875 -31.65 -18.57 10.06
C GLY A 875 -31.48 -18.94 11.54
N GLY A 876 -30.36 -18.51 12.11
CA GLY A 876 -29.90 -18.88 13.45
C GLY A 876 -29.45 -20.35 13.57
N LYS A 877 -29.19 -21.03 12.43
CA LYS A 877 -28.88 -22.46 12.39
C LYS A 877 -27.62 -22.77 11.61
N TRP A 878 -27.00 -23.88 11.99
CA TRP A 878 -25.87 -24.48 11.29
C TRP A 878 -26.35 -25.57 10.34
N LEU A 879 -25.69 -25.66 9.20
CA LEU A 879 -25.83 -26.74 8.24
C LEU A 879 -24.50 -27.46 8.10
N ASP A 880 -24.51 -28.73 8.47
CA ASP A 880 -23.44 -29.68 8.22
C ASP A 880 -23.80 -30.60 7.06
N LYS A 881 -22.78 -31.23 6.48
CA LYS A 881 -22.91 -32.25 5.44
C LYS A 881 -23.65 -31.77 4.18
N TYR A 882 -23.51 -30.50 3.79
CA TYR A 882 -24.04 -30.03 2.52
C TYR A 882 -23.32 -30.76 1.37
N GLU A 883 -24.08 -31.43 0.51
CA GLU A 883 -23.55 -32.17 -0.64
C GLU A 883 -23.08 -31.21 -1.75
N ALA A 884 -21.81 -30.84 -1.71
CA ALA A 884 -21.18 -30.01 -2.72
C ALA A 884 -20.42 -30.89 -3.73
N LYS A 885 -21.15 -31.44 -4.72
CA LYS A 885 -20.51 -32.06 -5.90
C LYS A 885 -19.58 -31.08 -6.61
N LEU A 886 -18.67 -31.57 -7.46
CA LEU A 886 -17.65 -30.74 -8.09
C LEU A 886 -18.25 -29.56 -8.88
N ASP A 887 -19.45 -29.70 -9.44
CA ASP A 887 -20.17 -28.70 -10.24
C ASP A 887 -21.05 -27.73 -9.43
N ILE A 888 -20.97 -27.80 -8.09
CA ILE A 888 -21.77 -27.02 -7.14
C ILE A 888 -20.85 -26.28 -6.15
N CYS A 889 -20.93 -24.96 -6.17
CA CYS A 889 -20.40 -24.07 -5.14
C CYS A 889 -21.56 -23.67 -4.21
N PRO A 890 -21.55 -23.94 -2.90
CA PRO A 890 -22.68 -23.59 -2.02
C PRO A 890 -22.96 -22.07 -2.04
N VAL A 891 -24.15 -21.70 -2.51
CA VAL A 891 -24.63 -20.31 -2.60
C VAL A 891 -26.07 -20.28 -2.09
N PHE A 892 -26.36 -19.33 -1.21
CA PHE A 892 -27.66 -19.19 -0.57
C PHE A 892 -28.17 -17.76 -0.70
N ILE A 893 -29.41 -17.62 -1.13
CA ILE A 893 -30.06 -16.35 -1.38
C ILE A 893 -30.94 -16.00 -0.19
N ARG A 894 -30.73 -14.81 0.37
CA ARG A 894 -31.56 -14.31 1.47
C ARG A 894 -32.97 -14.01 0.97
N GLN A 895 -33.98 -14.29 1.78
CA GLN A 895 -35.36 -13.85 1.51
C GLN A 895 -35.41 -12.33 1.23
N GLY A 896 -36.25 -11.93 0.30
CA GLY A 896 -36.38 -10.55 -0.15
C GLY A 896 -35.44 -10.15 -1.28
N ALA A 897 -34.53 -11.02 -1.72
CA ALA A 897 -33.55 -10.69 -2.74
C ALA A 897 -34.17 -10.33 -4.10
N ILE A 898 -33.57 -9.32 -4.73
CA ILE A 898 -33.80 -8.90 -6.11
C ILE A 898 -32.44 -8.91 -6.81
N ILE A 899 -32.23 -9.87 -7.71
CA ILE A 899 -30.94 -10.07 -8.37
C ILE A 899 -31.11 -9.76 -9.87
N PRO A 900 -30.70 -8.57 -10.33
CA PRO A 900 -30.66 -8.27 -11.75
C PRO A 900 -29.58 -9.08 -12.43
N MET A 901 -29.87 -9.59 -13.62
CA MET A 901 -28.92 -10.30 -14.46
C MET A 901 -29.05 -9.90 -15.93
N TYR A 902 -27.91 -9.75 -16.59
CA TYR A 902 -27.83 -9.57 -18.04
C TYR A 902 -27.99 -10.90 -18.79
N PRO A 903 -28.18 -10.84 -20.13
CA PRO A 903 -28.16 -12.01 -20.97
C PRO A 903 -26.83 -12.77 -20.86
N ASP A 904 -26.86 -14.04 -21.19
CA ASP A 904 -25.65 -14.83 -21.28
C ASP A 904 -24.74 -14.33 -22.42
N MET A 905 -23.48 -14.06 -22.10
CA MET A 905 -22.48 -13.51 -23.03
C MET A 905 -21.06 -13.92 -22.66
N ASN A 906 -20.13 -13.85 -23.61
CA ASN A 906 -18.72 -14.18 -23.42
C ASN A 906 -17.83 -12.98 -23.07
N TYR A 907 -18.22 -11.77 -23.44
CA TYR A 907 -17.52 -10.55 -23.08
C TYR A 907 -18.53 -9.41 -23.00
N VAL A 908 -18.19 -8.36 -22.26
CA VAL A 908 -19.08 -7.20 -22.08
C VAL A 908 -19.35 -6.57 -23.44
N GLY A 909 -20.63 -6.47 -23.81
CA GLY A 909 -21.05 -5.89 -25.08
C GLY A 909 -21.17 -6.87 -26.26
N GLU A 910 -20.95 -8.17 -26.07
CA GLU A 910 -21.18 -9.19 -27.14
C GLU A 910 -22.63 -9.17 -27.64
N LYS A 911 -23.58 -8.97 -26.72
CA LYS A 911 -25.02 -8.90 -26.98
C LYS A 911 -25.61 -7.67 -26.31
N PRO A 912 -26.68 -7.06 -26.88
CA PRO A 912 -27.42 -6.01 -26.20
C PRO A 912 -27.94 -6.49 -24.84
N ALA A 913 -27.83 -5.63 -23.81
CA ALA A 913 -28.40 -5.84 -22.49
C ALA A 913 -29.82 -5.25 -22.35
N ASP A 914 -30.59 -5.23 -23.43
CA ASP A 914 -31.98 -4.76 -23.48
C ASP A 914 -33.00 -5.81 -22.96
N VAL A 915 -32.51 -6.98 -22.56
CA VAL A 915 -33.26 -7.98 -21.78
C VAL A 915 -32.66 -8.06 -20.38
N LEU A 916 -33.45 -7.70 -19.36
CA LEU A 916 -33.03 -7.77 -17.97
C LEU A 916 -33.78 -8.90 -17.25
N THR A 917 -33.04 -9.89 -16.76
CA THR A 917 -33.60 -10.91 -15.87
C THR A 917 -33.62 -10.37 -14.45
N LEU A 918 -34.73 -10.58 -13.73
CA LEU A 918 -34.86 -10.33 -12.31
C LEU A 918 -35.08 -11.68 -11.62
N ASP A 919 -34.06 -12.22 -10.97
CA ASP A 919 -34.19 -13.40 -10.10
C ASP A 919 -34.69 -12.93 -8.71
N LEU A 920 -35.94 -13.26 -8.40
CA LEU A 920 -36.70 -12.71 -7.27
C LEU A 920 -37.00 -13.78 -6.21
N TYR A 921 -36.76 -13.39 -4.95
CA TYR A 921 -37.10 -14.18 -3.76
C TYR A 921 -38.03 -13.35 -2.87
N PRO A 922 -39.33 -13.21 -3.21
CA PRO A 922 -40.21 -12.24 -2.55
C PRO A 922 -40.38 -12.50 -1.05
N TYR A 923 -40.24 -11.45 -0.23
CA TYR A 923 -40.53 -11.49 1.20
C TYR A 923 -40.73 -10.07 1.76
N GLY A 924 -41.95 -9.74 2.18
CA GLY A 924 -42.25 -8.40 2.70
C GLY A 924 -42.04 -7.33 1.62
N ASN A 925 -41.45 -6.19 2.00
CA ASN A 925 -41.12 -5.11 1.08
C ASN A 925 -39.60 -4.96 1.00
N THR A 926 -39.03 -5.20 -0.17
CA THR A 926 -37.60 -5.04 -0.44
C THR A 926 -37.37 -4.29 -1.74
N SER A 927 -36.16 -3.78 -1.93
CA SER A 927 -35.81 -3.02 -3.13
C SER A 927 -34.35 -3.18 -3.50
N PHE A 928 -34.05 -3.02 -4.78
CA PHE A 928 -32.71 -2.94 -5.33
C PHE A 928 -32.62 -1.73 -6.27
N ASN A 929 -31.62 -0.88 -6.09
CA ASN A 929 -31.44 0.31 -6.91
C ASN A 929 -30.35 0.05 -7.96
N LEU A 930 -30.76 -0.51 -9.09
CA LEU A 930 -29.85 -0.89 -10.18
C LEU A 930 -29.11 0.35 -10.69
N TYR A 931 -27.77 0.30 -10.65
CA TYR A 931 -26.90 1.34 -11.18
C TYR A 931 -26.38 0.94 -12.57
N GLU A 932 -26.50 1.85 -13.53
CA GLU A 932 -26.00 1.66 -14.89
C GLU A 932 -25.36 2.96 -15.42
N ASP A 933 -24.22 2.82 -16.09
CA ASP A 933 -23.57 3.86 -16.87
C ASP A 933 -23.09 3.24 -18.20
N ASP A 934 -22.21 3.90 -18.94
CA ASP A 934 -21.67 3.34 -20.20
C ASP A 934 -20.74 2.13 -20.00
N GLY A 935 -20.43 1.76 -18.76
CA GLY A 935 -19.63 0.60 -18.40
C GLY A 935 -18.13 0.75 -18.63
N LEU A 936 -17.66 1.89 -19.15
CA LEU A 936 -16.35 1.99 -19.79
C LEU A 936 -15.60 3.28 -19.44
N THR A 937 -16.25 4.44 -19.58
CA THR A 937 -15.56 5.73 -19.50
C THR A 937 -15.67 6.36 -18.11
N ARG A 938 -14.97 7.48 -17.92
CA ARG A 938 -15.05 8.31 -16.71
C ARG A 938 -16.21 9.29 -16.72
N ASP A 939 -17.12 9.21 -17.69
CA ASP A 939 -18.25 10.13 -17.80
C ASP A 939 -19.25 10.00 -16.63
N TYR A 940 -19.24 8.86 -15.91
CA TYR A 940 -19.97 8.71 -14.64
C TYR A 940 -19.58 9.78 -13.60
N LYS A 941 -18.32 10.26 -13.60
CA LYS A 941 -17.85 11.34 -12.71
C LYS A 941 -18.54 12.68 -13.02
N LYS A 942 -19.10 12.84 -14.23
CA LYS A 942 -19.87 14.02 -14.66
C LYS A 942 -21.38 13.86 -14.38
N GLY A 943 -21.80 12.75 -13.77
CA GLY A 943 -23.21 12.42 -13.55
C GLY A 943 -23.87 11.67 -14.70
N GLU A 944 -23.12 11.18 -15.69
CA GLU A 944 -23.65 10.38 -16.80
C GLU A 944 -23.86 8.92 -16.39
N PHE A 945 -24.92 8.69 -15.62
CA PHE A 945 -25.40 7.37 -15.22
C PHE A 945 -26.91 7.42 -14.99
N ALA A 946 -27.54 6.25 -14.90
CA ALA A 946 -28.94 6.10 -14.52
C ALA A 946 -29.09 5.13 -13.35
N ARG A 947 -30.15 5.35 -12.56
CA ARG A 947 -30.57 4.46 -11.47
C ARG A 947 -32.02 4.04 -11.64
N THR A 948 -32.28 2.75 -11.50
CA THR A 948 -33.62 2.16 -11.62
C THR A 948 -33.97 1.47 -10.31
N LEU A 949 -34.92 2.04 -9.56
CA LEU A 949 -35.40 1.44 -8.32
C LEU A 949 -36.39 0.32 -8.65
N ILE A 950 -36.04 -0.91 -8.29
CA ILE A 950 -36.89 -2.09 -8.42
C ILE A 950 -37.35 -2.44 -7.02
N SER A 951 -38.66 -2.48 -6.78
CA SER A 951 -39.27 -2.81 -5.50
C SER A 951 -40.14 -4.05 -5.62
N VAL A 952 -40.07 -4.95 -4.65
CA VAL A 952 -40.91 -6.14 -4.57
C VAL A 952 -41.69 -6.10 -3.26
N SER A 953 -43.01 -6.26 -3.36
CA SER A 953 -43.92 -6.36 -2.23
C SER A 953 -44.64 -7.71 -2.24
N SER A 954 -44.58 -8.43 -1.13
CA SER A 954 -45.32 -9.68 -0.91
C SER A 954 -45.65 -9.88 0.57
N PRO A 955 -46.63 -10.75 0.90
CA PRO A 955 -46.76 -11.25 2.26
C PRO A 955 -45.45 -11.89 2.75
N LYS A 956 -45.22 -11.87 4.07
CA LYS A 956 -44.05 -12.49 4.69
C LYS A 956 -44.35 -13.95 5.00
N GLY A 957 -43.67 -14.88 4.34
CA GLY A 957 -43.79 -16.32 4.62
C GLY A 957 -45.16 -16.94 4.33
N GLU A 958 -46.06 -16.20 3.67
CA GLU A 958 -47.42 -16.61 3.36
C GLU A 958 -47.70 -16.49 1.86
N LYS A 959 -48.65 -17.29 1.37
CA LYS A 959 -49.12 -17.20 0.00
C LYS A 959 -49.95 -15.91 -0.17
N GLY A 960 -49.66 -15.15 -1.21
CA GLY A 960 -50.51 -14.03 -1.63
C GLY A 960 -49.87 -13.23 -2.76
N THR A 961 -50.49 -12.09 -3.07
CA THR A 961 -50.09 -11.26 -4.22
C THR A 961 -48.65 -10.78 -4.12
N ILE A 962 -47.87 -11.00 -5.17
CA ILE A 962 -46.54 -10.42 -5.34
C ILE A 962 -46.67 -9.25 -6.31
N THR A 963 -46.17 -8.08 -5.91
CA THR A 963 -46.09 -6.88 -6.77
C THR A 963 -44.63 -6.55 -7.01
N VAL A 964 -44.27 -6.36 -8.28
CA VAL A 964 -42.95 -5.91 -8.72
C VAL A 964 -43.12 -4.55 -9.39
N ASP A 965 -42.64 -3.51 -8.72
CA ASP A 965 -42.65 -2.13 -9.22
C ASP A 965 -41.24 -1.78 -9.72
N ILE A 966 -41.12 -1.46 -11.01
CA ILE A 966 -39.89 -1.01 -11.66
C ILE A 966 -40.09 0.47 -11.95
N ALA A 967 -39.49 1.34 -11.14
CA ALA A 967 -39.60 2.78 -11.33
C ALA A 967 -38.93 3.21 -12.64
N LYS A 968 -39.37 4.33 -13.21
CA LYS A 968 -38.65 4.98 -14.30
C LYS A 968 -37.20 5.26 -13.91
N ALA A 969 -36.29 5.06 -14.86
CA ALA A 969 -34.88 5.35 -14.68
C ALA A 969 -34.68 6.84 -14.34
N LYS A 970 -33.79 7.12 -13.37
CA LYS A 970 -33.40 8.47 -12.97
C LYS A 970 -31.95 8.71 -13.40
N GLY A 971 -31.74 9.71 -14.25
CA GLY A 971 -30.45 9.99 -14.89
C GLY A 971 -30.41 9.45 -16.32
N ASP A 972 -29.34 9.76 -17.03
CA ASP A 972 -29.15 9.36 -18.42
C ASP A 972 -27.65 9.23 -18.72
N TYR A 973 -27.32 8.44 -19.73
CA TYR A 973 -25.96 8.25 -20.22
C TYR A 973 -25.98 7.79 -21.68
N LYS A 974 -24.86 7.97 -22.38
CA LYS A 974 -24.74 7.58 -23.78
C LYS A 974 -24.96 6.06 -23.93
N GLY A 975 -25.98 5.68 -24.70
CA GLY A 975 -26.29 4.28 -24.96
C GLY A 975 -27.30 3.64 -23.98
N ARG A 976 -27.90 4.42 -23.06
CA ARG A 976 -28.96 3.92 -22.18
C ARG A 976 -30.14 3.36 -22.99
N TYR A 977 -30.53 2.13 -22.65
CA TYR A 977 -31.70 1.47 -23.24
C TYR A 977 -33.00 2.21 -22.86
N GLN A 978 -33.72 2.70 -23.88
CA GLN A 978 -35.01 3.41 -23.72
C GLN A 978 -36.19 2.47 -23.48
N GLU A 979 -36.03 1.20 -23.86
CA GLU A 979 -37.00 0.13 -23.66
C GLU A 979 -36.27 -1.16 -23.30
N ARG A 980 -36.91 -2.02 -22.51
CA ARG A 980 -36.40 -3.33 -22.13
C ARG A 980 -37.48 -4.39 -22.10
N THR A 981 -37.09 -5.63 -22.39
CA THR A 981 -37.86 -6.80 -21.98
C THR A 981 -37.40 -7.22 -20.59
N TYR A 982 -38.35 -7.45 -19.68
CA TYR A 982 -38.07 -7.98 -18.36
C TYR A 982 -38.41 -9.47 -18.31
N LEU A 983 -37.47 -10.27 -17.81
CA LEU A 983 -37.66 -11.68 -17.49
C LEU A 983 -37.71 -11.82 -15.98
N LEU A 984 -38.91 -11.93 -15.40
CA LEU A 984 -39.02 -12.19 -13.98
C LEU A 984 -38.94 -13.70 -13.78
N ASP A 985 -37.98 -14.11 -12.98
CA ASP A 985 -37.84 -15.46 -12.47
C ASP A 985 -38.18 -15.38 -10.99
N VAL A 986 -39.38 -15.80 -10.59
CA VAL A 986 -39.92 -15.53 -9.25
C VAL A 986 -40.07 -16.82 -8.47
N ARG A 987 -39.45 -16.90 -7.30
CA ARG A 987 -39.69 -18.02 -6.39
C ARG A 987 -41.16 -18.11 -6.01
N SER A 988 -41.77 -19.29 -6.19
CA SER A 988 -43.12 -19.60 -5.73
C SER A 988 -43.33 -21.10 -5.61
N GLU A 989 -44.03 -21.57 -4.58
CA GLU A 989 -44.34 -22.99 -4.40
C GLU A 989 -45.61 -23.43 -5.15
N SER A 990 -46.31 -22.48 -5.77
CA SER A 990 -47.55 -22.76 -6.51
C SER A 990 -47.64 -21.96 -7.79
N SER A 991 -48.53 -22.38 -8.69
CA SER A 991 -48.87 -21.63 -9.89
C SER A 991 -49.75 -20.41 -9.53
N PRO A 992 -49.52 -19.23 -10.12
CA PRO A 992 -50.36 -18.07 -9.90
C PRO A 992 -51.72 -18.21 -10.58
N SER A 993 -52.74 -17.55 -10.02
CA SER A 993 -54.08 -17.46 -10.61
C SER A 993 -54.16 -16.44 -11.74
N ASN A 994 -53.34 -15.39 -11.68
CA ASN A 994 -53.19 -14.41 -12.75
C ASN A 994 -51.81 -13.74 -12.71
N VAL A 995 -51.40 -13.20 -13.85
CA VAL A 995 -50.26 -12.29 -13.96
C VAL A 995 -50.70 -11.09 -14.79
N THR A 996 -50.37 -9.88 -14.35
CA THR A 996 -50.65 -8.65 -15.10
C THR A 996 -49.39 -7.81 -15.26
N VAL A 997 -49.29 -7.10 -16.38
CA VAL A 997 -48.25 -6.11 -16.66
C VAL A 997 -48.95 -4.80 -17.02
N ALA A 998 -48.70 -3.73 -16.26
CA ALA A 998 -49.40 -2.45 -16.37
C ALA A 998 -50.94 -2.66 -16.40
N GLU A 999 -51.45 -3.46 -15.46
CA GLU A 999 -52.88 -3.82 -15.28
C GLU A 999 -53.48 -4.67 -16.42
N LYS A 1000 -52.71 -5.00 -17.46
CA LYS A 1000 -53.17 -5.87 -18.55
C LYS A 1000 -52.85 -7.33 -18.23
N PRO A 1001 -53.80 -8.27 -18.38
CA PRO A 1001 -53.55 -9.68 -18.12
C PRO A 1001 -52.57 -10.27 -19.14
N LEU A 1002 -51.67 -11.11 -18.64
CA LEU A 1002 -50.67 -11.82 -19.43
C LEU A 1002 -51.10 -13.29 -19.60
N SER A 1003 -50.95 -13.84 -20.81
CA SER A 1003 -51.36 -15.22 -21.09
C SER A 1003 -50.39 -16.25 -20.48
N ALA A 1004 -50.94 -17.35 -19.98
CA ALA A 1004 -50.15 -18.55 -19.68
C ALA A 1004 -49.70 -19.21 -20.99
N ILE A 1005 -48.41 -19.51 -21.12
CA ILE A 1005 -47.80 -20.08 -22.34
C ILE A 1005 -46.95 -21.31 -22.01
N SER A 1006 -46.52 -22.05 -23.02
CA SER A 1006 -45.61 -23.18 -22.81
C SER A 1006 -44.16 -22.70 -22.57
N PRO A 1007 -43.30 -23.50 -21.91
CA PRO A 1007 -41.88 -23.19 -21.78
C PRO A 1007 -41.18 -23.00 -23.13
N GLU A 1008 -41.57 -23.73 -24.17
CA GLU A 1008 -41.01 -23.59 -25.52
C GLU A 1008 -41.37 -22.24 -26.14
N ALA A 1009 -42.64 -21.83 -26.03
CA ALA A 1009 -43.09 -20.51 -26.48
C ALA A 1009 -42.38 -19.38 -25.72
N PHE A 1010 -42.23 -19.54 -24.41
CA PHE A 1010 -41.46 -18.61 -23.58
C PHE A 1010 -40.01 -18.52 -24.09
N ASN A 1011 -39.31 -19.64 -24.24
CA ASN A 1011 -37.91 -19.64 -24.68
C ASN A 1011 -37.73 -19.12 -26.12
N ALA A 1012 -38.76 -19.23 -26.98
CA ALA A 1012 -38.79 -18.63 -28.31
C ALA A 1012 -39.00 -17.09 -28.31
N GLY A 1013 -39.20 -16.48 -27.14
CA GLY A 1013 -39.30 -15.03 -26.99
C GLY A 1013 -40.73 -14.49 -26.92
N GLN A 1014 -41.75 -15.35 -26.82
CA GLN A 1014 -43.15 -14.91 -26.73
C GLN A 1014 -43.47 -14.31 -25.36
N GLU A 1015 -44.19 -13.17 -25.35
CA GLU A 1015 -44.76 -12.59 -24.12
C GLU A 1015 -45.74 -13.56 -23.46
N GLY A 1016 -45.63 -13.70 -22.14
CA GLY A 1016 -46.47 -14.60 -21.36
C GLY A 1016 -45.78 -15.05 -20.09
N TRP A 1017 -46.44 -15.97 -19.38
CA TRP A 1017 -45.89 -16.57 -18.17
C TRP A 1017 -46.12 -18.08 -18.13
N TYR A 1018 -45.32 -18.77 -17.33
CA TYR A 1018 -45.57 -20.16 -16.98
C TYR A 1018 -45.03 -20.47 -15.57
N PHE A 1019 -45.54 -21.54 -14.96
CA PHE A 1019 -45.04 -22.05 -13.68
C PHE A 1019 -44.22 -23.31 -13.91
N ASP A 1020 -42.96 -23.28 -13.49
CA ASP A 1020 -42.06 -24.42 -13.50
C ASP A 1020 -41.97 -24.99 -12.08
N ALA A 1021 -42.71 -26.06 -11.80
CA ALA A 1021 -42.66 -26.73 -10.51
C ALA A 1021 -41.33 -27.47 -10.26
N SER A 1022 -40.56 -27.73 -11.32
CA SER A 1022 -39.34 -28.56 -11.27
C SER A 1022 -38.07 -27.74 -11.08
N ASP A 1023 -38.02 -26.52 -11.59
CA ASP A 1023 -36.91 -25.59 -11.35
C ASP A 1023 -36.91 -25.16 -9.88
N ARG A 1024 -35.86 -25.51 -9.14
CA ARG A 1024 -35.56 -25.01 -7.79
C ARG A 1024 -36.77 -24.98 -6.84
N MET A 1025 -37.52 -26.08 -6.77
CA MET A 1025 -38.72 -26.24 -5.94
C MET A 1025 -39.86 -25.24 -6.25
N GLY A 1026 -39.92 -24.72 -7.47
CA GLY A 1026 -41.02 -23.91 -7.97
C GLY A 1026 -40.64 -22.48 -8.34
N ARG A 1027 -40.79 -22.14 -9.63
CA ARG A 1027 -40.52 -20.80 -10.19
C ARG A 1027 -41.63 -20.34 -11.13
N VAL A 1028 -42.10 -19.11 -10.97
CA VAL A 1028 -42.94 -18.42 -11.97
C VAL A 1028 -42.02 -17.67 -12.91
N LYS A 1029 -42.12 -17.96 -14.20
CA LYS A 1029 -41.39 -17.25 -15.25
C LYS A 1029 -42.34 -16.29 -15.92
N VAL A 1030 -42.00 -15.01 -16.00
CA VAL A 1030 -42.78 -13.98 -16.69
C VAL A 1030 -41.87 -13.28 -17.70
N ARG A 1031 -42.32 -13.15 -18.95
CA ARG A 1031 -41.66 -12.35 -19.98
C ARG A 1031 -42.62 -11.25 -20.40
N THR A 1032 -42.17 -10.02 -20.29
CA THR A 1032 -42.91 -8.86 -20.79
C THR A 1032 -42.62 -8.62 -22.27
N ASN A 1033 -43.49 -7.90 -22.98
CA ASN A 1033 -43.07 -7.15 -24.16
C ASN A 1033 -41.99 -6.10 -23.81
N ARG A 1034 -41.48 -5.38 -24.82
CA ARG A 1034 -40.61 -4.22 -24.57
C ARG A 1034 -41.41 -3.15 -23.82
N LEU A 1035 -40.92 -2.77 -22.65
CA LEU A 1035 -41.48 -1.74 -21.78
C LEU A 1035 -40.52 -0.55 -21.71
N SER A 1036 -41.07 0.68 -21.71
CA SER A 1036 -40.25 1.89 -21.61
C SER A 1036 -39.55 1.99 -20.26
N THR A 1037 -38.26 2.34 -20.27
CA THR A 1037 -37.48 2.64 -19.05
C THR A 1037 -37.74 4.06 -18.54
N ASN A 1038 -38.50 4.89 -19.28
CA ASN A 1038 -38.87 6.25 -18.89
C ASN A 1038 -40.24 6.33 -18.21
N GLN A 1039 -40.88 5.19 -17.96
CA GLN A 1039 -42.18 5.08 -17.31
C GLN A 1039 -42.10 4.03 -16.20
N ASP A 1040 -42.88 4.24 -15.14
CA ASP A 1040 -43.03 3.25 -14.08
C ASP A 1040 -43.75 2.01 -14.65
N GLN A 1041 -43.20 0.83 -14.38
CA GLN A 1041 -43.78 -0.45 -14.77
C GLN A 1041 -44.21 -1.21 -13.52
N LYS A 1042 -45.39 -1.82 -13.59
CA LYS A 1042 -45.95 -2.63 -12.51
C LYS A 1042 -46.30 -4.01 -13.02
N ILE A 1043 -45.72 -5.04 -12.42
CA ILE A 1043 -46.09 -6.43 -12.64
C ILE A 1043 -46.74 -6.98 -11.37
N VAL A 1044 -47.91 -7.58 -11.50
CA VAL A 1044 -48.63 -8.20 -10.37
C VAL A 1044 -48.83 -9.68 -10.65
N ILE A 1045 -48.46 -10.52 -9.69
CA ILE A 1045 -48.62 -11.98 -9.72
C ILE A 1045 -49.60 -12.34 -8.59
N GLY A 1046 -50.84 -12.68 -8.97
CA GLY A 1046 -51.93 -13.03 -8.06
C GLY A 1046 -51.97 -14.53 -7.76
N PHE A 1047 -52.34 -14.91 -6.54
CA PHE A 1047 -52.21 -16.27 -6.00
C PHE A 1047 -53.45 -16.79 -5.30
#